data_AF-A0A1M3K026-F1
#
_entry.id   AF-A0A1M3K026-F1
#
_cell.length_a   1.000
_cell.length_b   1.000
_cell.length_c   1.000
_cell.angle_alpha   90.00
_cell.angle_beta   90.00
_cell.angle_gamma   90.00
#
_symmetry.space_group_name_H-M   'P 1'
#
loop_
_entity.id
_entity.type
_entity.pdbx_description
1 polymer ?
#
loop_
_entity_poly.entity_id
_entity_poly.type
_entity_poly.pdbx_seq_one_letter_code
_entity_poly.pdbx_strand_id
1 'polypeptide(L)'
;MAEWEALKIHDVVQDISDNLIVLPVIQRSLVWDEEKMELLFDSLLKGNSFGGIMSLEEEKGAQPLFAFRQFSKEGELHDSNLPSVLDNNTTLIIDGQQRLQAFYMGLKGGVNGKNLYLNLVSQIDYDFEFAGQTSDLATTRKEDNIEIPMIWYLVPDLYTRLHKVGNDDYRVSSEIIKIRNIQNETLKELVISNVKRFERAIFGSKSLGISKVFIDQTNPDGERRRMVELFRRLNDGGTRLSAFDLAASALKGFDYRLEGFLRHEIPQFADIGFGQDEVIKLIFLLQDNHTKEVTDIKKEDAEFTIQNAPRIIRSLEVLRQLLKDSGLYEYYNAGGRSVIPLYFVAYHIFYKNGTTDSLSNAYSNYDANNPDFTNIRQWLYISLLNGVFSRGKGWIPYITGVRKILNTLSKYKGNLFPAEELFSIYESHPLIFNREISEPNLANWDMTFAFYLMYNPHGTIGRDIDHIQPKSLLQQANISAKKIHSLSNYQLLDQGTNRVIKRAKELNKWLADWKETELNQYLEKHLIPQDPNLWLLDNFDAFLSERSKMIVEKIQQAIPTVSKESHKTESIHPQVEKPTVNMSGAAQLTKSQRDPEKWLSEVADQNGCGHEFRQIVGAMRSVGLYARFQNNWWIVMFTPQKNRNHSLFEVGADLMIWIYSNKIANYLDSPIEDVKKKLDFGKQLDPKDVPQWVENLQGLFSTKT
;
A
#
# COMPACT_ATOMS: atom_id res chain seq x y z
N MET A 1 20.85 25.63 19.08
CA MET A 1 20.85 24.79 20.30
C MET A 1 19.39 24.55 20.66
N ALA A 2 19.04 23.37 21.17
CA ALA A 2 17.66 23.08 21.56
C ALA A 2 17.45 23.49 23.02
N GLU A 3 16.46 24.33 23.28
CA GLU A 3 16.07 24.74 24.64
C GLU A 3 15.01 23.77 25.17
N TRP A 4 15.16 23.33 26.43
CA TRP A 4 14.23 22.40 27.07
C TRP A 4 13.46 23.09 28.17
N GLU A 5 12.13 23.04 28.08
CA GLU A 5 11.22 23.64 29.04
C GLU A 5 10.23 22.59 29.56
N ALA A 6 9.94 22.63 30.87
CA ALA A 6 8.92 21.78 31.49
C ALA A 6 7.63 22.60 31.71
N LEU A 7 6.54 22.12 31.11
CA LEU A 7 5.23 22.76 31.05
C LEU A 7 4.16 21.92 31.75
N LYS A 8 3.08 22.59 32.17
CA LYS A 8 1.87 21.94 32.67
C LYS A 8 0.97 21.56 31.49
N ILE A 9 0.20 20.49 31.64
CA ILE A 9 -0.74 20.06 30.61
C ILE A 9 -1.82 21.12 30.37
N HIS A 10 -2.32 21.76 31.43
CA HIS A 10 -3.28 22.85 31.32
C HIS A 10 -2.78 23.99 30.42
N ASP A 11 -1.56 24.48 30.66
CA ASP A 11 -0.98 25.61 29.92
C ASP A 11 -0.87 25.27 28.43
N VAL A 12 -0.35 24.08 28.11
CA VAL A 12 -0.22 23.61 26.71
C VAL A 12 -1.57 23.45 26.03
N VAL A 13 -2.56 22.90 26.73
CA VAL A 13 -3.94 22.76 26.19
C VAL A 13 -4.59 24.12 25.96
N GLN A 14 -4.27 25.11 26.79
CA GLN A 14 -4.74 26.47 26.62
C GLN A 14 -4.05 27.15 25.43
N ASP A 15 -2.73 27.00 25.29
CA ASP A 15 -1.97 27.50 24.15
C ASP A 15 -2.41 26.86 22.82
N ILE A 16 -2.81 25.58 22.83
CA ILE A 16 -3.45 24.92 21.68
C ILE A 16 -4.80 25.58 21.38
N SER A 17 -5.63 25.80 22.41
CA SER A 17 -6.95 26.42 22.26
C SER A 17 -6.87 27.87 21.74
N ASP A 18 -5.79 28.58 22.08
CA ASP A 18 -5.54 29.97 21.70
C ASP A 18 -4.77 30.09 20.38
N ASN A 19 -4.50 28.96 19.70
CA ASN A 19 -3.76 28.85 18.43
C ASN A 19 -2.31 29.35 18.51
N LEU A 20 -1.70 29.31 19.70
CA LEU A 20 -0.27 29.57 19.91
C LEU A 20 0.56 28.31 19.62
N ILE A 21 -0.02 27.13 19.81
CA ILE A 21 0.56 25.83 19.43
C ILE A 21 -0.26 25.23 18.29
N VAL A 22 0.41 24.93 17.17
CA VAL A 22 -0.22 24.52 15.90
C VAL A 22 0.53 23.37 15.22
N LEU A 23 -0.12 22.76 14.23
CA LEU A 23 0.41 21.62 13.48
C LEU A 23 0.89 22.06 12.10
N PRO A 24 2.18 21.92 11.75
CA PRO A 24 2.64 22.20 10.39
C PRO A 24 2.08 21.18 9.39
N VAL A 25 1.91 21.60 8.13
CA VAL A 25 1.27 20.83 7.04
C VAL A 25 1.91 19.45 6.78
N ILE A 26 3.19 19.30 7.13
CA ILE A 26 3.95 18.06 7.02
C ILE A 26 3.45 16.96 7.98
N GLN A 27 2.72 17.35 9.04
CA GLN A 27 2.16 16.42 10.00
C GLN A 27 1.00 15.62 9.40
N ARG A 28 0.98 14.31 9.70
CA ARG A 28 -0.17 13.46 9.39
C ARG A 28 -1.38 13.77 10.27
N SER A 29 -2.55 13.25 9.88
CA SER A 29 -3.76 13.25 10.70
C SER A 29 -3.61 12.39 11.96
N LEU A 30 -4.60 12.46 12.86
CA LEU A 30 -4.70 11.59 14.03
C LEU A 30 -4.80 10.11 13.60
N VAL A 31 -3.96 9.26 14.18
CA VAL A 31 -3.94 7.80 13.93
C VAL A 31 -3.97 6.97 15.22
N TRP A 32 -3.93 7.63 16.38
CA TRP A 32 -4.14 6.94 17.65
C TRP A 32 -5.61 6.53 17.77
N ASP A 33 -5.82 5.31 18.24
CA ASP A 33 -7.11 4.79 18.65
C ASP A 33 -7.45 5.25 20.08
N GLU A 34 -8.69 5.01 20.48
CA GLU A 34 -9.22 5.34 21.81
C GLU A 34 -8.34 4.72 22.92
N GLU A 35 -7.97 3.44 22.78
CA GLU A 35 -7.16 2.70 23.75
C GLU A 35 -5.78 3.36 24.01
N LYS A 36 -5.05 3.79 22.96
CA LYS A 36 -3.77 4.49 23.15
C LYS A 36 -3.93 5.84 23.82
N MET A 37 -5.02 6.55 23.54
CA MET A 37 -5.31 7.83 24.19
C MET A 37 -5.61 7.60 25.68
N GLU A 38 -6.41 6.60 26.02
CA GLU A 38 -6.72 6.21 27.41
C GLU A 38 -5.45 5.85 28.20
N LEU A 39 -4.55 5.06 27.61
CA LEU A 39 -3.26 4.69 28.20
C LEU A 39 -2.34 5.90 28.46
N LEU A 40 -2.42 6.94 27.62
CA LEU A 40 -1.66 8.17 27.84
C LEU A 40 -2.15 8.89 29.11
N PHE A 41 -3.46 8.96 29.32
CA PHE A 41 -4.03 9.56 30.53
C PHE A 41 -3.74 8.73 31.78
N ASP A 42 -3.82 7.40 31.71
CA ASP A 42 -3.39 6.52 32.81
C ASP A 42 -1.92 6.77 33.19
N SER A 43 -1.04 6.82 32.19
CA SER A 43 0.38 7.12 32.40
C SER A 43 0.61 8.49 33.04
N LEU A 44 -0.16 9.50 32.62
CA LEU A 44 -0.13 10.84 33.21
C LEU A 44 -0.51 10.84 34.69
N LEU A 45 -1.62 10.17 35.06
CA LEU A 45 -2.09 10.10 36.46
C LEU A 45 -1.15 9.29 37.36
N LYS A 46 -0.43 8.31 36.80
CA LYS A 46 0.65 7.58 37.50
C LYS A 46 1.90 8.43 37.73
N GLY A 47 2.04 9.56 37.04
CA GLY A 47 3.26 10.38 37.07
C GLY A 47 4.41 9.78 36.26
N ASN A 48 4.10 8.89 35.31
CA ASN A 48 5.09 8.31 34.40
C ASN A 48 5.50 9.32 33.32
N SER A 49 6.74 9.22 32.84
CA SER A 49 7.18 9.99 31.66
C SER A 49 6.59 9.39 30.39
N PHE A 50 6.05 10.23 29.52
CA PHE A 50 5.48 9.85 28.22
C PHE A 50 6.26 10.47 27.04
N GLY A 51 7.52 10.84 27.29
CA GLY A 51 8.46 11.39 26.31
C GLY A 51 8.36 12.90 26.12
N GLY A 52 9.40 13.49 25.50
CA GLY A 52 9.42 14.91 25.17
C GLY A 52 8.64 15.24 23.89
N ILE A 53 8.25 16.50 23.76
CA ILE A 53 7.68 17.10 22.55
C ILE A 53 8.80 17.87 21.86
N MET A 54 8.91 17.77 20.53
CA MET A 54 9.81 18.64 19.77
C MET A 54 9.00 19.65 18.98
N SER A 55 9.44 20.88 19.02
CA SER A 55 8.74 22.01 18.43
C SER A 55 9.69 22.98 17.76
N LEU A 56 9.10 23.84 16.94
CA LEU A 56 9.75 24.86 16.17
C LEU A 56 9.08 26.19 16.54
N GLU A 57 9.85 27.14 17.05
CA GLU A 57 9.32 28.44 17.46
C GLU A 57 9.48 29.45 16.33
N GLU A 58 8.39 30.11 15.98
CA GLU A 58 8.35 31.16 14.97
C GLU A 58 7.88 32.47 15.60
N GLU A 59 8.65 33.52 15.34
CA GLU A 59 8.44 34.82 15.96
C GLU A 59 7.29 35.58 15.29
N LYS A 60 6.56 36.34 16.11
CA LYS A 60 5.62 37.35 15.64
C LYS A 60 6.29 38.27 14.61
N GLY A 61 5.58 38.59 13.53
CA GLY A 61 6.10 39.46 12.48
C GLY A 61 6.88 38.74 11.38
N ALA A 62 7.27 37.47 11.58
CA ALA A 62 7.91 36.66 10.55
C ALA A 62 6.87 35.93 9.67
N GLN A 63 7.28 35.57 8.45
CA GLN A 63 6.55 34.61 7.64
C GLN A 63 6.89 33.19 8.14
N PRO A 64 5.89 32.33 8.40
CA PRO A 64 6.15 30.98 8.87
C PRO A 64 6.82 30.11 7.80
N LEU A 65 7.69 29.20 8.24
CA LEU A 65 8.46 28.29 7.40
C LEU A 65 7.56 27.27 6.69
N PHE A 66 6.50 26.83 7.38
CA PHE A 66 5.50 25.89 6.90
C PHE A 66 4.10 26.49 7.02
N ALA A 67 3.23 26.12 6.09
CA ALA A 67 1.79 26.27 6.33
C ALA A 67 1.40 25.42 7.54
N PHE A 68 0.40 25.85 8.29
CA PHE A 68 -0.03 25.16 9.50
C PHE A 68 -1.54 25.20 9.68
N ARG A 69 -2.04 24.25 10.47
CA ARG A 69 -3.44 24.09 10.85
C ARG A 69 -3.60 23.99 12.36
N GLN A 70 -4.81 24.23 12.84
CA GLN A 70 -5.17 24.10 14.24
C GLN A 70 -5.29 22.63 14.65
N PHE A 71 -5.16 22.36 15.94
CA PHE A 71 -5.54 21.05 16.50
C PHE A 71 -7.04 20.87 16.41
N SER A 72 -7.47 19.62 16.27
CA SER A 72 -8.88 19.29 16.21
C SER A 72 -9.45 19.07 17.61
N LYS A 73 -10.64 19.59 17.89
CA LYS A 73 -11.32 19.38 19.17
C LYS A 73 -12.19 18.12 19.18
N GLU A 74 -12.85 17.81 18.06
CA GLU A 74 -13.88 16.77 17.90
C GLU A 74 -13.59 15.81 16.72
N GLY A 75 -12.40 15.88 16.12
CA GLY A 75 -12.06 15.20 14.87
C GLY A 75 -12.30 16.02 13.60
N GLU A 76 -12.66 17.31 13.72
CA GLU A 76 -12.82 18.21 12.58
C GLU A 76 -11.54 18.39 11.74
N LEU A 77 -11.72 18.52 10.43
CA LEU A 77 -10.63 18.70 9.48
C LEU A 77 -10.36 20.19 9.30
N HIS A 78 -9.26 20.67 9.89
CA HIS A 78 -8.72 22.00 9.62
C HIS A 78 -7.75 21.97 8.44
N ASP A 79 -7.81 23.00 7.61
CA ASP A 79 -6.88 23.22 6.49
C ASP A 79 -5.67 24.02 6.92
N SER A 80 -4.51 23.68 6.35
CA SER A 80 -3.32 24.49 6.60
C SER A 80 -3.38 25.78 5.80
N ASN A 81 -2.99 26.87 6.44
CA ASN A 81 -2.81 28.16 5.81
C ASN A 81 -1.35 28.60 5.94
N LEU A 82 -0.86 29.32 4.94
CA LEU A 82 0.44 30.00 4.99
C LEU A 82 0.21 31.51 5.07
N PRO A 83 0.07 32.09 6.27
CA PRO A 83 -0.09 33.53 6.41
C PRO A 83 1.17 34.26 5.93
N SER A 84 1.01 35.50 5.46
CA SER A 84 2.14 36.34 5.08
C SER A 84 3.01 36.75 6.27
N VAL A 85 2.38 36.92 7.44
CA VAL A 85 3.01 37.34 8.70
C VAL A 85 2.25 36.70 9.87
N LEU A 86 2.98 36.33 10.94
CA LEU A 86 2.40 35.84 12.19
C LEU A 86 1.97 36.99 13.13
N ASP A 87 0.77 36.90 13.68
CA ASP A 87 0.23 37.88 14.64
C ASP A 87 0.80 37.73 16.06
N ASN A 88 1.22 36.50 16.41
CA ASN A 88 1.77 36.11 17.71
C ASN A 88 2.96 35.16 17.50
N ASN A 89 3.78 34.99 18.54
CA ASN A 89 4.75 33.89 18.56
C ASN A 89 3.98 32.58 18.47
N THR A 90 4.40 31.74 17.53
CA THR A 90 3.69 30.52 17.15
C THR A 90 4.62 29.33 17.24
N THR A 91 4.17 28.27 17.89
CA THR A 91 4.93 27.04 18.09
C THR A 91 4.38 25.95 17.18
N LEU A 92 5.19 25.52 16.20
CA LEU A 92 4.88 24.42 15.29
C LEU A 92 5.38 23.10 15.88
N ILE A 93 4.50 22.12 16.03
CA ILE A 93 4.86 20.81 16.58
C ILE A 93 5.52 19.93 15.52
N ILE A 94 6.74 19.45 15.80
CA ILE A 94 7.53 18.55 14.94
C ILE A 94 7.39 17.10 15.38
N ASP A 95 7.46 16.82 16.68
CA ASP A 95 7.22 15.48 17.25
C ASP A 95 6.29 15.55 18.47
N GLY A 96 5.53 14.48 18.69
CA GLY A 96 4.59 14.36 19.79
C GLY A 96 3.20 14.93 19.52
N GLN A 97 2.89 15.24 18.25
CA GLN A 97 1.58 15.74 17.83
C GLN A 97 0.40 14.86 18.30
N GLN A 98 0.53 13.53 18.26
CA GLN A 98 -0.56 12.61 18.64
C GLN A 98 -0.87 12.68 20.14
N ARG A 99 0.15 12.88 20.99
CA ARG A 99 -0.02 13.05 22.44
C ARG A 99 -0.74 14.35 22.76
N LEU A 100 -0.33 15.45 22.13
CA LEU A 100 -0.97 16.76 22.31
C LEU A 100 -2.43 16.75 21.82
N GLN A 101 -2.67 16.14 20.67
CA GLN A 101 -4.01 15.94 20.12
C GLN A 101 -4.90 15.11 21.06
N ALA A 102 -4.37 14.03 21.65
CA ALA A 102 -5.08 13.21 22.63
C ALA A 102 -5.42 13.99 23.92
N PHE A 103 -4.49 14.79 24.46
CA PHE A 103 -4.77 15.64 25.61
C PHE A 103 -5.83 16.70 25.29
N TYR A 104 -5.73 17.35 24.14
CA TYR A 104 -6.68 18.38 23.72
C TYR A 104 -8.09 17.81 23.56
N MET A 105 -8.24 16.69 22.85
CA MET A 105 -9.53 16.00 22.68
C MET A 105 -10.05 15.49 24.01
N GLY A 106 -9.26 14.75 24.80
CA GLY A 106 -9.73 14.16 26.06
C GLY A 106 -10.14 15.19 27.12
N LEU A 107 -9.55 16.39 27.14
CA LEU A 107 -9.83 17.43 28.14
C LEU A 107 -10.86 18.47 27.70
N LYS A 108 -11.00 18.74 26.40
CA LYS A 108 -11.87 19.82 25.90
C LYS A 108 -12.96 19.34 24.95
N GLY A 109 -12.85 18.17 24.34
CA GLY A 109 -13.78 17.65 23.33
C GLY A 109 -13.91 16.12 23.37
N GLY A 110 -13.85 15.48 22.20
CA GLY A 110 -14.07 14.05 22.04
C GLY A 110 -13.48 13.48 20.74
N VAL A 111 -13.58 12.16 20.59
CA VAL A 111 -13.12 11.39 19.40
C VAL A 111 -14.25 10.53 18.88
N ASN A 112 -14.50 10.53 17.57
CA ASN A 112 -15.55 9.72 16.93
C ASN A 112 -16.95 9.85 17.56
N GLY A 113 -17.29 11.03 18.09
CA GLY A 113 -18.56 11.28 18.80
C GLY A 113 -18.62 10.71 20.23
N LYS A 114 -17.49 10.26 20.79
CA LYS A 114 -17.35 9.78 22.17
C LYS A 114 -16.50 10.74 23.00
N ASN A 115 -16.77 10.79 24.29
CA ASN A 115 -16.00 11.58 25.25
C ASN A 115 -15.25 10.70 26.23
N LEU A 116 -14.15 11.22 26.77
CA LEU A 116 -13.32 10.52 27.74
C LEU A 116 -13.95 10.53 29.13
N TYR A 117 -14.03 9.36 29.76
CA TYR A 117 -14.45 9.19 31.14
C TYR A 117 -13.29 8.68 31.99
N LEU A 118 -13.27 9.08 33.27
CA LEU A 118 -12.38 8.56 34.29
C LEU A 118 -13.22 7.83 35.34
N ASN A 119 -12.81 6.62 35.71
CA ASN A 119 -13.32 5.93 36.88
C ASN A 119 -12.72 6.55 38.15
N LEU A 120 -13.53 7.29 38.91
CA LEU A 120 -13.08 8.00 40.12
C LEU A 120 -12.76 7.08 41.29
N VAL A 121 -13.00 5.77 41.18
CA VAL A 121 -12.67 4.77 42.22
C VAL A 121 -11.59 3.79 41.78
N SER A 122 -10.85 4.10 40.71
CA SER A 122 -9.64 3.37 40.33
C SER A 122 -8.59 3.40 41.45
N GLN A 123 -7.75 2.37 41.52
CA GLN A 123 -6.77 2.19 42.58
C GLN A 123 -5.33 2.17 42.06
N ILE A 124 -4.99 1.14 41.27
CA ILE A 124 -3.62 0.91 40.77
C ILE A 124 -3.50 1.38 39.33
N ASP A 125 -4.36 0.85 38.46
CA ASP A 125 -4.51 1.28 37.08
C ASP A 125 -5.69 2.25 37.00
N TYR A 126 -5.49 3.42 36.39
CA TYR A 126 -6.55 4.40 36.22
C TYR A 126 -7.35 4.05 34.98
N ASP A 127 -8.63 3.76 35.19
CA ASP A 127 -9.50 3.36 34.10
C ASP A 127 -10.01 4.61 33.40
N PHE A 128 -9.58 4.75 32.16
CA PHE A 128 -10.08 5.72 31.21
C PHE A 128 -10.81 4.97 30.10
N GLU A 129 -11.96 5.51 29.66
CA GLU A 129 -12.73 4.91 28.58
C GLU A 129 -13.44 5.99 27.76
N PHE A 130 -13.34 5.92 26.44
CA PHE A 130 -14.15 6.73 25.53
C PHE A 130 -15.53 6.09 25.32
N ALA A 131 -16.59 6.84 25.65
CA ALA A 131 -17.97 6.39 25.44
C ALA A 131 -18.87 7.51 24.89
N GLY A 132 -19.92 7.13 24.15
CA GLY A 132 -20.92 8.09 23.65
C GLY A 132 -21.80 8.61 24.80
N GLN A 133 -22.15 7.73 25.73
CA GLN A 133 -22.95 8.02 26.91
C GLN A 133 -22.53 7.13 28.08
N THR A 134 -22.82 7.56 29.31
CA THR A 134 -22.41 6.83 30.52
C THR A 134 -23.02 5.43 30.63
N SER A 135 -24.18 5.16 29.99
CA SER A 135 -24.81 3.84 30.01
C SER A 135 -24.06 2.77 29.23
N ASP A 136 -23.13 3.18 28.36
CA ASP A 136 -22.31 2.24 27.58
C ASP A 136 -21.16 1.68 28.43
N LEU A 137 -20.85 2.34 29.56
CA LEU A 137 -19.74 2.00 30.44
C LEU A 137 -20.16 0.95 31.48
N ALA A 138 -19.23 0.05 31.81
CA ALA A 138 -19.47 -0.96 32.83
C ALA A 138 -19.72 -0.33 34.20
N THR A 139 -20.75 -0.79 34.91
CA THR A 139 -21.06 -0.30 36.27
C THR A 139 -20.27 -1.03 37.35
N THR A 140 -19.69 -2.20 37.04
CA THR A 140 -18.96 -3.05 37.97
C THR A 140 -17.81 -3.78 37.28
N ARG A 141 -16.67 -3.93 37.98
CA ARG A 141 -15.57 -4.84 37.61
C ARG A 141 -15.65 -6.11 38.43
N LYS A 142 -15.30 -7.26 37.85
CA LYS A 142 -15.05 -8.50 38.61
C LYS A 142 -13.55 -8.68 38.82
N GLU A 143 -13.12 -8.68 40.08
CA GLU A 143 -11.76 -9.04 40.51
C GLU A 143 -11.87 -10.09 41.61
N ASP A 144 -11.22 -11.25 41.45
CA ASP A 144 -11.22 -12.36 42.41
C ASP A 144 -12.62 -12.77 42.93
N ASN A 145 -13.62 -12.79 42.03
CA ASN A 145 -15.05 -13.03 42.32
C ASN A 145 -15.74 -11.97 43.20
N ILE A 146 -15.14 -10.80 43.36
CA ILE A 146 -15.74 -9.63 44.02
C ILE A 146 -16.17 -8.63 42.95
N GLU A 147 -17.42 -8.17 43.03
CA GLU A 147 -17.91 -7.07 42.19
C GLU A 147 -17.53 -5.73 42.81
N ILE A 148 -16.65 -5.01 42.13
CA ILE A 148 -16.17 -3.69 42.51
C ILE A 148 -16.99 -2.65 41.73
N PRO A 149 -17.67 -1.70 42.40
CA PRO A 149 -18.42 -0.65 41.70
C PRO A 149 -17.49 0.28 40.94
N MET A 150 -17.91 0.73 39.76
CA MET A 150 -17.23 1.74 38.96
C MET A 150 -18.00 3.07 39.02
N ILE A 151 -17.28 4.19 39.16
CA ILE A 151 -17.86 5.53 39.21
C ILE A 151 -17.26 6.37 38.10
N TRP A 152 -17.86 6.29 36.91
CA TRP A 152 -17.44 7.03 35.74
C TRP A 152 -17.83 8.51 35.81
N TYR A 153 -16.87 9.37 35.51
CA TYR A 153 -17.06 10.81 35.46
C TYR A 153 -16.44 11.39 34.19
N LEU A 154 -17.17 12.30 33.55
CA LEU A 154 -16.77 12.92 32.28
C LEU A 154 -15.54 13.82 32.48
N VAL A 155 -14.45 13.51 31.78
CA VAL A 155 -13.16 14.20 31.94
C VAL A 155 -13.23 15.68 31.54
N PRO A 156 -13.85 16.06 30.40
CA PRO A 156 -14.05 17.47 30.05
C PRO A 156 -14.80 18.29 31.13
N ASP A 157 -15.80 17.68 31.76
CA ASP A 157 -16.53 18.32 32.86
C ASP A 157 -15.66 18.47 34.10
N LEU A 158 -14.89 17.44 34.46
CA LEU A 158 -13.99 17.47 35.61
C LEU A 158 -12.94 18.58 35.43
N TYR A 159 -12.30 18.62 34.25
CA TYR A 159 -11.34 19.64 33.87
C TYR A 159 -11.95 21.05 33.95
N THR A 160 -13.12 21.25 33.35
CA THR A 160 -13.80 22.55 33.33
C THR A 160 -14.20 23.01 34.74
N ARG A 161 -14.70 22.10 35.58
CA ARG A 161 -15.10 22.42 36.96
C ARG A 161 -13.91 22.82 37.81
N LEU A 162 -12.82 22.03 37.78
CA LEU A 162 -11.59 22.34 38.52
C LEU A 162 -11.05 23.71 38.15
N HIS A 163 -10.94 24.00 36.85
CA HIS A 163 -10.48 25.30 36.37
C HIS A 163 -11.35 26.46 36.88
N LYS A 164 -12.69 26.32 36.82
CA LYS A 164 -13.64 27.37 37.26
C LYS A 164 -13.57 27.68 38.76
N VAL A 165 -13.22 26.72 39.60
CA VAL A 165 -13.13 26.90 41.06
C VAL A 165 -11.72 27.18 41.54
N GLY A 166 -10.78 27.50 40.64
CA GLY A 166 -9.39 27.80 41.01
C GLY A 166 -8.61 26.57 41.47
N ASN A 167 -8.89 25.42 40.87
CA ASN A 167 -8.25 24.12 41.14
C ASN A 167 -8.49 23.58 42.57
N ASP A 168 -9.60 23.96 43.21
CA ASP A 168 -10.05 23.41 44.50
C ASP A 168 -10.58 21.97 44.33
N ASP A 169 -9.66 21.00 44.41
CA ASP A 169 -9.91 19.57 44.28
C ASP A 169 -10.86 19.03 45.36
N TYR A 170 -10.74 19.52 46.58
CA TYR A 170 -11.59 19.12 47.70
C TYR A 170 -13.05 19.57 47.48
N ARG A 171 -13.26 20.80 47.02
CA ARG A 171 -14.61 21.29 46.69
C ARG A 171 -15.24 20.45 45.58
N VAL A 172 -14.52 20.20 44.49
CA VAL A 172 -15.05 19.43 43.35
C VAL A 172 -15.39 18.00 43.77
N SER A 173 -14.49 17.32 44.48
CA SER A 173 -14.73 15.96 44.96
C SER A 173 -15.90 15.89 45.95
N SER A 174 -16.02 16.84 46.88
CA SER A 174 -17.14 16.92 47.82
C SER A 174 -18.49 17.12 47.12
N GLU A 175 -18.52 17.99 46.11
CA GLU A 175 -19.72 18.20 45.29
C GLU A 175 -20.10 16.94 44.50
N ILE A 176 -19.12 16.23 43.92
CA ILE A 176 -19.36 14.95 43.20
C ILE A 176 -19.95 13.90 44.15
N ILE A 177 -19.36 13.71 45.33
CA ILE A 177 -19.83 12.77 46.35
C ILE A 177 -21.29 13.05 46.73
N LYS A 178 -21.61 14.34 46.96
CA LYS A 178 -22.96 14.77 47.31
C LYS A 178 -23.96 14.55 46.19
N ILE A 179 -23.63 14.93 44.95
CA ILE A 179 -24.52 14.80 43.78
C ILE A 179 -24.78 13.34 43.44
N ARG A 180 -23.74 12.49 43.51
CA ARG A 180 -23.82 11.06 43.20
C ARG A 180 -24.31 10.21 44.37
N ASN A 181 -24.62 10.81 45.53
CA ASN A 181 -25.09 10.14 46.73
C ASN A 181 -24.19 8.96 47.17
N ILE A 182 -22.87 9.16 47.14
CA ILE A 182 -21.90 8.12 47.50
C ILE A 182 -21.87 7.98 49.03
N GLN A 183 -22.33 6.84 49.56
CA GLN A 183 -22.42 6.60 51.01
C GLN A 183 -21.22 5.86 51.59
N ASN A 184 -20.59 4.97 50.81
CA ASN A 184 -19.44 4.18 51.26
C ASN A 184 -18.20 5.06 51.47
N GLU A 185 -17.62 5.05 52.67
CA GLU A 185 -16.48 5.90 53.04
C GLU A 185 -15.21 5.59 52.23
N THR A 186 -14.91 4.33 51.96
CA THR A 186 -13.77 3.94 51.11
C THR A 186 -13.90 4.50 49.70
N LEU A 187 -15.11 4.46 49.11
CA LEU A 187 -15.34 5.06 47.79
C LEU A 187 -15.22 6.59 47.82
N LYS A 188 -15.65 7.25 48.90
CA LYS A 188 -15.45 8.71 49.06
C LYS A 188 -13.97 9.08 49.09
N GLU A 189 -13.16 8.34 49.85
CA GLU A 189 -11.71 8.54 49.92
C GLU A 189 -11.05 8.37 48.55
N LEU A 190 -11.44 7.34 47.79
CA LEU A 190 -10.94 7.11 46.44
C LEU A 190 -11.31 8.26 45.48
N VAL A 191 -12.57 8.73 45.52
CA VAL A 191 -13.00 9.89 44.72
C VAL A 191 -12.18 11.13 45.04
N ILE A 192 -11.98 11.45 46.32
CA ILE A 192 -11.17 12.60 46.74
C ILE A 192 -9.72 12.43 46.24
N SER A 193 -9.13 11.25 46.45
CA SER A 193 -7.77 10.93 46.03
C SER A 193 -7.58 11.07 44.52
N ASN A 194 -8.50 10.54 43.72
CA ASN A 194 -8.40 10.53 42.26
C ASN A 194 -8.68 11.90 41.64
N VAL A 195 -9.61 12.68 42.19
CA VAL A 195 -9.80 14.09 41.78
C VAL A 195 -8.54 14.91 42.09
N LYS A 196 -7.93 14.72 43.26
CA LYS A 196 -6.67 15.37 43.63
C LYS A 196 -5.51 14.99 42.70
N ARG A 197 -5.40 13.71 42.35
CA ARG A 197 -4.37 13.22 41.41
C ARG A 197 -4.57 13.82 40.02
N PHE A 198 -5.80 13.85 39.54
CA PHE A 198 -6.14 14.47 38.27
C PHE A 198 -5.79 15.97 38.25
N GLU A 199 -6.20 16.72 39.28
CA GLU A 199 -5.85 18.14 39.43
C GLU A 199 -4.34 18.34 39.39
N ARG A 200 -3.61 17.60 40.23
CA ARG A 200 -2.15 17.72 40.34
C ARG A 200 -1.46 17.38 39.03
N ALA A 201 -1.94 16.38 38.30
CA ALA A 201 -1.33 15.95 37.05
C ALA A 201 -1.54 16.96 35.91
N ILE A 202 -2.70 17.64 35.88
CA ILE A 202 -3.07 18.56 34.80
C ILE A 202 -2.67 20.02 35.09
N PHE A 203 -2.93 20.52 36.30
CA PHE A 203 -2.80 21.93 36.68
C PHE A 203 -1.61 22.20 37.60
N GLY A 204 -1.20 21.23 38.40
CA GLY A 204 -0.12 21.39 39.38
C GLY A 204 1.28 21.12 38.80
N SER A 205 1.45 19.96 38.18
CA SER A 205 2.75 19.37 37.84
C SER A 205 3.23 19.77 36.45
N LYS A 206 4.52 20.11 36.35
CA LYS A 206 5.20 20.33 35.06
C LYS A 206 5.66 18.99 34.48
N SER A 207 4.72 18.23 33.92
CA SER A 207 4.94 16.85 33.44
C SER A 207 5.35 16.75 31.97
N LEU A 208 5.17 17.82 31.18
CA LEU A 208 5.45 17.82 29.74
C LEU A 208 6.76 18.55 29.44
N GLY A 209 7.76 17.84 28.92
CA GLY A 209 8.98 18.45 28.41
C GLY A 209 8.83 18.85 26.94
N ILE A 210 9.03 20.13 26.60
CA ILE A 210 9.08 20.62 25.23
C ILE A 210 10.50 21.07 24.87
N SER A 211 10.97 20.64 23.71
CA SER A 211 12.24 21.04 23.12
C SER A 211 11.98 22.00 21.98
N LYS A 212 12.51 23.23 22.07
CA LYS A 212 12.33 24.28 21.06
C LYS A 212 13.56 24.33 20.15
N VAL A 213 13.31 24.26 18.85
CA VAL A 213 14.31 24.36 17.79
C VAL A 213 14.16 25.70 17.08
N PHE A 214 15.25 26.44 16.95
CA PHE A 214 15.29 27.71 16.25
C PHE A 214 15.66 27.53 14.76
N ILE A 215 15.07 28.37 13.91
CA ILE A 215 15.31 28.41 12.45
C ILE A 215 16.32 29.50 12.11
N ASP A 216 17.22 29.17 11.19
CA ASP A 216 17.98 30.18 10.46
C ASP A 216 17.14 30.75 9.31
N GLN A 217 16.59 31.95 9.51
CA GLN A 217 15.74 32.61 8.51
C GLN A 217 16.50 33.05 7.25
N THR A 218 17.84 32.99 7.23
CA THR A 218 18.63 33.37 6.06
C THR A 218 18.59 32.32 4.92
N ASN A 219 18.16 31.09 5.22
CA ASN A 219 18.02 30.02 4.23
C ASN A 219 16.73 29.18 4.46
N PRO A 220 15.54 29.76 4.19
CA PRO A 220 14.27 29.09 4.45
C PRO A 220 14.13 27.75 3.73
N ASP A 221 14.56 27.63 2.47
CA ASP A 221 14.48 26.37 1.72
C ASP A 221 15.38 25.27 2.32
N GLY A 222 16.58 25.64 2.78
CA GLY A 222 17.49 24.73 3.47
C GLY A 222 16.92 24.24 4.79
N GLU A 223 16.38 25.15 5.59
CA GLU A 223 15.75 24.83 6.87
C GLU A 223 14.49 23.99 6.70
N ARG A 224 13.68 24.27 5.66
CA ARG A 224 12.51 23.44 5.33
C ARG A 224 12.91 21.99 5.06
N ARG A 225 13.94 21.76 4.24
CA ARG A 225 14.47 20.41 3.97
C ARG A 225 15.00 19.75 5.23
N ARG A 226 15.74 20.50 6.05
CA ARG A 226 16.27 20.02 7.33
C ARG A 226 15.15 19.60 8.28
N MET A 227 14.07 20.37 8.37
CA MET A 227 12.93 20.07 9.25
C MET A 227 12.12 18.86 8.77
N VAL A 228 11.92 18.70 7.45
CA VAL A 228 11.29 17.49 6.89
C VAL A 228 12.14 16.24 7.18
N GLU A 229 13.47 16.33 7.05
CA GLU A 229 14.37 15.22 7.38
C GLU A 229 14.42 14.94 8.89
N LEU A 230 14.39 15.97 9.73
CA LEU A 230 14.29 15.82 11.19
C LEU A 230 12.98 15.13 11.58
N PHE A 231 11.87 15.57 11.00
CA PHE A 231 10.56 14.93 11.15
C PHE A 231 10.63 13.45 10.76
N ARG A 232 11.20 13.13 9.60
CA ARG A 232 11.38 11.75 9.15
C ARG A 232 12.13 10.90 10.18
N ARG A 233 13.25 11.40 10.72
CA ARG A 233 14.09 10.68 11.69
C ARG A 233 13.41 10.47 13.03
N LEU A 234 12.66 11.46 13.53
CA LEU A 234 11.97 11.34 14.82
C LEU A 234 10.83 10.32 14.75
N ASN A 235 10.13 10.24 13.62
CA ASN A 235 9.06 9.26 13.42
C ASN A 235 9.55 7.80 13.35
N ASP A 236 10.85 7.54 13.15
CA ASP A 236 11.40 6.17 13.19
C ASP A 236 11.33 5.54 14.61
N GLY A 237 11.29 6.37 15.65
CA GLY A 237 11.22 5.96 17.06
C GLY A 237 9.81 5.82 17.65
N GLY A 238 8.78 6.38 17.01
CA GLY A 238 7.40 6.42 17.48
C GLY A 238 6.44 5.48 16.73
N THR A 239 5.17 5.89 16.58
CA THR A 239 4.24 5.20 15.65
C THR A 239 4.70 5.45 14.21
N ARG A 240 5.47 4.52 13.65
CA ARG A 240 6.14 4.68 12.35
C ARG A 240 5.18 5.13 11.25
N LEU A 241 5.62 6.12 10.49
CA LEU A 241 4.95 6.53 9.26
C LEU A 241 5.16 5.45 8.19
N SER A 242 4.15 5.24 7.34
CA SER A 242 4.37 4.44 6.14
C SER A 242 5.35 5.18 5.22
N ALA A 243 5.95 4.47 4.25
CA ALA A 243 6.76 5.13 3.24
C ALA A 243 5.93 6.23 2.54
N PHE A 244 4.68 5.94 2.17
CA PHE A 244 3.79 6.88 1.51
C PHE A 244 3.38 8.07 2.38
N ASP A 245 3.29 7.92 3.69
CA ASP A 245 3.08 9.05 4.60
C ASP A 245 4.28 10.01 4.58
N LEU A 246 5.50 9.48 4.53
CA LEU A 246 6.71 10.29 4.37
C LEU A 246 6.73 11.00 3.02
N ALA A 247 6.29 10.32 1.96
CA ALA A 247 6.12 10.94 0.65
C ALA A 247 5.12 12.10 0.67
N ALA A 248 3.94 11.86 1.24
CA ALA A 248 2.91 12.88 1.38
C ALA A 248 3.43 14.07 2.20
N SER A 249 4.14 13.82 3.29
CA SER A 249 4.80 14.84 4.11
C SER A 249 5.81 15.66 3.30
N ALA A 250 6.66 15.00 2.49
CA ALA A 250 7.65 15.68 1.65
C ALA A 250 6.99 16.55 0.59
N LEU A 251 5.98 16.02 -0.12
CA LEU A 251 5.19 16.75 -1.12
C LEU A 251 4.55 18.00 -0.51
N LYS A 252 3.84 17.86 0.62
CA LYS A 252 3.20 18.96 1.36
C LYS A 252 4.22 19.98 1.87
N GLY A 253 5.42 19.52 2.24
CA GLY A 253 6.53 20.41 2.58
C GLY A 253 6.96 21.28 1.40
N PHE A 254 7.08 20.71 0.20
CA PHE A 254 7.41 21.50 -1.00
C PHE A 254 6.29 22.47 -1.40
N ASP A 255 5.03 22.01 -1.38
CA ASP A 255 3.86 22.85 -1.66
C ASP A 255 2.66 22.45 -0.79
N TYR A 256 2.25 23.35 0.10
CA TYR A 256 1.19 23.07 1.08
C TYR A 256 -0.18 22.83 0.43
N ARG A 257 -0.42 23.32 -0.79
CA ARG A 257 -1.70 23.14 -1.50
C ARG A 257 -1.96 21.66 -1.82
N LEU A 258 -0.92 20.83 -1.82
CA LEU A 258 -1.05 19.37 -1.96
C LEU A 258 -1.75 18.73 -0.76
N GLU A 259 -1.84 19.42 0.37
CA GLU A 259 -2.67 18.96 1.46
C GLU A 259 -4.14 18.87 1.04
N GLY A 260 -4.68 19.92 0.43
CA GLY A 260 -6.07 19.94 -0.03
C GLY A 260 -6.34 18.87 -1.08
N PHE A 261 -5.43 18.74 -2.06
CA PHE A 261 -5.48 17.67 -3.06
C PHE A 261 -5.55 16.29 -2.41
N LEU A 262 -4.61 15.96 -1.52
CA LEU A 262 -4.52 14.62 -0.91
C LEU A 262 -5.60 14.34 0.15
N ARG A 263 -6.01 15.33 0.95
CA ARG A 263 -6.97 15.16 2.06
C ARG A 263 -8.42 15.34 1.66
N HIS A 264 -8.73 16.12 0.62
CA HIS A 264 -10.12 16.43 0.25
C HIS A 264 -10.51 15.86 -1.10
N GLU A 265 -9.62 15.95 -2.10
CA GLU A 265 -9.97 15.53 -3.46
C GLU A 265 -9.76 14.04 -3.69
N ILE A 266 -8.73 13.43 -3.11
CA ILE A 266 -8.43 12.00 -3.33
C ILE A 266 -9.38 11.04 -2.58
N PRO A 267 -9.80 11.27 -1.32
CA PRO A 267 -10.61 10.29 -0.59
C PRO A 267 -11.93 9.92 -1.25
N GLN A 268 -12.47 10.78 -2.11
CA GLN A 268 -13.67 10.45 -2.87
C GLN A 268 -13.47 9.21 -3.74
N PHE A 269 -12.25 8.87 -4.18
CA PHE A 269 -11.88 7.73 -5.05
C PHE A 269 -11.55 6.43 -4.30
N ALA A 270 -11.80 6.38 -2.99
CA ALA A 270 -11.64 5.17 -2.20
C ALA A 270 -12.52 4.00 -2.70
N ASP A 271 -13.68 4.30 -3.30
CA ASP A 271 -14.61 3.35 -3.92
C ASP A 271 -14.00 2.56 -5.10
N ILE A 272 -12.97 3.10 -5.75
CA ILE A 272 -12.23 2.41 -6.82
C ILE A 272 -10.81 2.03 -6.38
N GLY A 273 -10.53 2.09 -5.08
CA GLY A 273 -9.28 1.68 -4.46
C GLY A 273 -8.15 2.71 -4.55
N PHE A 274 -8.44 3.98 -4.87
CA PHE A 274 -7.43 5.05 -4.86
C PHE A 274 -7.47 5.83 -3.54
N GLY A 275 -6.45 5.64 -2.71
CA GLY A 275 -6.14 6.48 -1.56
C GLY A 275 -4.90 7.36 -1.81
N GLN A 276 -4.40 7.97 -0.73
CA GLN A 276 -3.20 8.83 -0.77
C GLN A 276 -2.00 8.07 -1.36
N ASP A 277 -1.78 6.83 -0.92
CA ASP A 277 -0.64 5.99 -1.30
C ASP A 277 -0.69 5.64 -2.79
N GLU A 278 -1.87 5.23 -3.27
CA GLU A 278 -2.10 4.88 -4.66
C GLU A 278 -1.93 6.07 -5.60
N VAL A 279 -2.39 7.25 -5.19
CA VAL A 279 -2.23 8.47 -5.98
C VAL A 279 -0.78 8.95 -6.01
N ILE A 280 -0.03 8.84 -4.92
CA ILE A 280 1.42 9.11 -4.91
C ILE A 280 2.12 8.19 -5.90
N LYS A 281 1.77 6.89 -5.93
CA LYS A 281 2.35 5.98 -6.92
C LYS A 281 1.94 6.37 -8.34
N LEU A 282 0.67 6.72 -8.56
CA LEU A 282 0.18 7.20 -9.85
C LEU A 282 0.96 8.43 -10.32
N ILE A 283 1.24 9.41 -9.46
CA ILE A 283 2.03 10.61 -9.78
C ILE A 283 3.40 10.25 -10.36
N PHE A 284 4.08 9.24 -9.81
CA PHE A 284 5.36 8.79 -10.34
C PHE A 284 5.23 8.13 -11.71
N LEU A 285 4.16 7.33 -11.90
CA LEU A 285 3.88 6.68 -13.18
C LEU A 285 3.50 7.69 -14.25
N LEU A 286 2.73 8.74 -13.91
CA LEU A 286 2.40 9.83 -14.81
C LEU A 286 3.65 10.57 -15.30
N GLN A 287 4.74 10.57 -14.54
CA GLN A 287 6.03 11.12 -14.95
C GLN A 287 6.94 10.08 -15.64
N ASP A 288 6.39 8.96 -16.12
CA ASP A 288 7.08 7.83 -16.75
C ASP A 288 8.14 7.15 -15.87
N ASN A 289 8.13 7.39 -14.56
CA ASN A 289 9.16 6.92 -13.65
C ASN A 289 8.67 5.77 -12.76
N HIS A 290 8.70 4.55 -13.31
CA HIS A 290 8.32 3.34 -12.57
C HIS A 290 9.31 2.96 -11.46
N THR A 291 10.59 3.34 -11.58
CA THR A 291 11.66 3.01 -10.62
C THR A 291 11.70 3.93 -9.42
N LYS A 292 10.99 5.06 -9.46
CA LYS A 292 11.03 6.04 -8.38
C LYS A 292 10.56 5.42 -7.08
N GLU A 293 11.45 5.45 -6.09
CA GLU A 293 11.12 5.10 -4.73
C GLU A 293 10.48 6.30 -4.05
N VAL A 294 9.61 6.00 -3.10
CA VAL A 294 8.89 7.00 -2.30
C VAL A 294 9.86 7.93 -1.55
N THR A 295 11.04 7.42 -1.17
CA THR A 295 12.09 8.18 -0.48
C THR A 295 12.78 9.23 -1.37
N ASP A 296 12.61 9.16 -2.69
CA ASP A 296 13.30 10.01 -3.67
C ASP A 296 12.43 11.16 -4.21
N ILE A 297 11.43 11.61 -3.45
CA ILE A 297 10.58 12.73 -3.84
C ILE A 297 11.37 14.03 -3.86
N LYS A 298 11.11 14.82 -4.90
CA LYS A 298 11.74 16.11 -5.15
C LYS A 298 10.70 17.19 -5.36
N LYS A 299 11.18 18.43 -5.42
CA LYS A 299 10.33 19.61 -5.64
C LYS A 299 9.57 19.53 -6.96
N GLU A 300 10.20 18.97 -8.00
CA GLU A 300 9.59 18.85 -9.33
C GLU A 300 8.34 17.94 -9.31
N ASP A 301 8.27 16.95 -8.41
CA ASP A 301 7.08 16.12 -8.24
C ASP A 301 5.90 16.91 -7.68
N ALA A 302 6.18 17.79 -6.71
CA ALA A 302 5.17 18.65 -6.12
C ALA A 302 4.65 19.67 -7.14
N GLU A 303 5.56 20.28 -7.90
CA GLU A 303 5.22 21.21 -8.99
C GLU A 303 4.40 20.50 -10.08
N PHE A 304 4.82 19.32 -10.52
CA PHE A 304 4.07 18.49 -11.47
C PHE A 304 2.67 18.19 -10.96
N THR A 305 2.55 17.77 -9.69
CA THR A 305 1.26 17.38 -9.10
C THR A 305 0.32 18.57 -9.02
N ILE A 306 0.77 19.74 -8.56
CA ILE A 306 -0.06 20.94 -8.50
C ILE A 306 -0.51 21.39 -9.88
N GLN A 307 0.41 21.44 -10.86
CA GLN A 307 0.08 21.87 -12.22
C GLN A 307 -0.95 20.96 -12.88
N ASN A 308 -0.91 19.66 -12.56
CA ASN A 308 -1.74 18.64 -13.19
C ASN A 308 -2.90 18.14 -12.31
N ALA A 309 -3.06 18.64 -11.08
CA ALA A 309 -4.07 18.16 -10.14
C ALA A 309 -5.48 18.11 -10.76
N PRO A 310 -6.00 19.16 -11.42
CA PRO A 310 -7.32 19.11 -12.06
C PRO A 310 -7.44 17.99 -13.10
N ARG A 311 -6.36 17.73 -13.84
CA ARG A 311 -6.31 16.69 -14.87
C ARG A 311 -6.20 15.29 -14.27
N ILE A 312 -5.48 15.13 -13.15
CA ILE A 312 -5.42 13.87 -12.40
C ILE A 312 -6.80 13.51 -11.86
N ILE A 313 -7.47 14.45 -11.17
CA ILE A 313 -8.84 14.26 -10.67
C ILE A 313 -9.78 13.88 -11.81
N ARG A 314 -9.75 14.64 -12.90
CA ARG A 314 -10.61 14.36 -14.06
C ARG A 314 -10.35 12.98 -14.65
N SER A 315 -9.10 12.53 -14.67
CA SER A 315 -8.74 11.19 -15.16
C SER A 315 -9.31 10.09 -14.26
N LEU A 316 -9.31 10.29 -12.94
CA LEU A 316 -9.89 9.34 -11.97
C LEU A 316 -11.43 9.33 -12.03
N GLU A 317 -12.07 10.47 -12.26
CA GLU A 317 -13.52 10.54 -12.49
C GLU A 317 -13.93 9.78 -13.75
N VAL A 318 -13.21 9.99 -14.86
CA VAL A 318 -13.43 9.28 -16.12
C VAL A 318 -13.16 7.78 -15.95
N LEU A 319 -12.11 7.40 -15.21
CA LEU A 319 -11.83 6.01 -14.88
C LEU A 319 -12.99 5.39 -14.08
N ARG A 320 -13.49 6.07 -13.04
CA ARG A 320 -14.65 5.58 -12.27
C ARG A 320 -15.85 5.36 -13.19
N GLN A 321 -16.14 6.30 -14.09
CA GLN A 321 -17.24 6.16 -15.04
C GLN A 321 -17.01 4.99 -16.01
N LEU A 322 -15.80 4.84 -16.55
CA LEU A 322 -15.42 3.70 -17.37
C LEU A 322 -15.61 2.36 -16.64
N LEU A 323 -15.33 2.30 -15.34
CA LEU A 323 -15.59 1.09 -14.53
C LEU A 323 -17.08 0.81 -14.40
N LYS A 324 -17.94 1.84 -14.32
CA LYS A 324 -19.40 1.66 -14.33
C LYS A 324 -19.88 1.15 -15.69
N ASP A 325 -19.47 1.83 -16.76
CA ASP A 325 -19.87 1.50 -18.14
C ASP A 325 -19.36 0.11 -18.58
N SER A 326 -18.19 -0.30 -18.06
CA SER A 326 -17.64 -1.62 -18.33
C SER A 326 -18.23 -2.74 -17.47
N GLY A 327 -18.96 -2.42 -16.40
CA GLY A 327 -19.49 -3.41 -15.44
C GLY A 327 -18.48 -3.90 -14.39
N LEU A 328 -17.42 -3.14 -14.13
CA LEU A 328 -16.35 -3.47 -13.17
C LEU A 328 -16.40 -2.63 -11.88
N TYR A 329 -17.27 -1.62 -11.79
CA TYR A 329 -17.34 -0.73 -10.62
C TYR A 329 -17.52 -1.49 -9.31
N GLU A 330 -18.54 -2.34 -9.24
CA GLU A 330 -18.84 -3.12 -8.03
C GLU A 330 -17.75 -4.12 -7.67
N TYR A 331 -16.99 -4.63 -8.66
CA TYR A 331 -15.86 -5.51 -8.41
C TYR A 331 -14.78 -4.80 -7.57
N TYR A 332 -14.48 -3.53 -7.88
CA TYR A 332 -13.51 -2.71 -7.16
C TYR A 332 -14.09 -2.12 -5.87
N ASN A 333 -15.35 -1.67 -5.89
CA ASN A 333 -16.05 -1.11 -4.73
C ASN A 333 -16.22 -2.11 -3.57
N ALA A 334 -16.28 -3.41 -3.87
CA ALA A 334 -16.25 -4.47 -2.85
C ALA A 334 -14.94 -4.48 -2.01
N GLY A 335 -13.90 -3.75 -2.42
CA GLY A 335 -12.63 -3.63 -1.70
C GLY A 335 -11.67 -4.81 -1.91
N GLY A 336 -10.43 -4.65 -1.44
CA GLY A 336 -9.40 -5.70 -1.47
C GLY A 336 -8.93 -6.12 -2.87
N ARG A 337 -9.19 -5.31 -3.89
CA ARG A 337 -8.75 -5.54 -5.29
C ARG A 337 -7.45 -4.82 -5.58
N SER A 338 -6.68 -5.38 -6.52
CA SER A 338 -5.44 -4.75 -6.97
C SER A 338 -5.77 -3.52 -7.81
N VAL A 339 -5.33 -2.34 -7.36
CA VAL A 339 -5.42 -1.06 -8.08
C VAL A 339 -4.45 -0.98 -9.27
N ILE A 340 -3.45 -1.88 -9.34
CA ILE A 340 -2.39 -1.88 -10.36
C ILE A 340 -2.91 -1.76 -11.81
N PRO A 341 -3.88 -2.56 -12.28
CA PRO A 341 -4.48 -2.38 -13.60
C PRO A 341 -5.01 -0.96 -13.83
N LEU A 342 -5.60 -0.35 -12.81
CA LEU A 342 -6.23 0.97 -12.90
C LEU A 342 -5.20 2.09 -13.04
N TYR A 343 -3.97 1.93 -12.53
CA TYR A 343 -2.91 2.90 -12.78
C TYR A 343 -2.65 3.11 -14.27
N PHE A 344 -2.68 2.03 -15.04
CA PHE A 344 -2.40 2.08 -16.48
C PHE A 344 -3.54 2.69 -17.28
N VAL A 345 -4.78 2.43 -16.86
CA VAL A 345 -5.95 3.07 -17.45
C VAL A 345 -5.99 4.56 -17.10
N ALA A 346 -5.74 4.92 -15.83
CA ALA A 346 -5.64 6.32 -15.41
C ALA A 346 -4.52 7.07 -16.16
N TYR A 347 -3.36 6.43 -16.31
CA TYR A 347 -2.24 6.95 -17.11
C TYR A 347 -2.64 7.20 -18.57
N HIS A 348 -3.32 6.24 -19.20
CA HIS A 348 -3.80 6.41 -20.57
C HIS A 348 -4.79 7.56 -20.72
N ILE A 349 -5.78 7.64 -19.81
CA ILE A 349 -6.78 8.72 -19.79
C ILE A 349 -6.10 10.08 -19.62
N PHE A 350 -5.14 10.17 -18.68
CA PHE A 350 -4.39 11.41 -18.42
C PHE A 350 -3.67 11.91 -19.67
N TYR A 351 -3.11 11.01 -20.48
CA TYR A 351 -2.37 11.35 -21.70
C TYR A 351 -3.23 11.40 -22.98
N LYS A 352 -4.56 11.26 -22.91
CA LYS A 352 -5.41 11.50 -24.09
C LYS A 352 -5.31 12.95 -24.57
N ASN A 353 -5.35 13.14 -25.88
CA ASN A 353 -5.39 14.47 -26.48
C ASN A 353 -6.64 15.24 -26.04
N GLY A 354 -6.51 16.57 -25.89
CA GLY A 354 -7.61 17.45 -25.50
C GLY A 354 -7.42 18.15 -24.16
N THR A 355 -8.29 19.11 -23.87
CA THR A 355 -8.31 19.83 -22.59
C THR A 355 -8.85 18.93 -21.47
N THR A 356 -8.58 19.29 -20.23
CA THR A 356 -9.12 18.58 -19.05
C THR A 356 -10.64 18.43 -19.13
N ASP A 357 -11.36 19.49 -19.50
CA ASP A 357 -12.82 19.44 -19.61
C ASP A 357 -13.32 18.48 -20.69
N SER A 358 -12.59 18.38 -21.80
CA SER A 358 -12.96 17.49 -22.92
C SER A 358 -12.84 16.00 -22.57
N LEU A 359 -12.03 15.62 -21.57
CA LEU A 359 -11.88 14.22 -21.13
C LEU A 359 -13.19 13.61 -20.61
N SER A 360 -14.09 14.46 -20.12
CA SER A 360 -15.44 14.10 -19.67
C SER A 360 -16.22 13.22 -20.63
N ASN A 361 -16.05 13.48 -21.92
CA ASN A 361 -16.77 12.84 -23.01
C ASN A 361 -15.92 11.76 -23.71
N ALA A 362 -14.73 11.41 -23.18
CA ALA A 362 -13.80 10.49 -23.84
C ALA A 362 -14.41 9.11 -24.15
N TYR A 363 -15.38 8.68 -23.34
CA TYR A 363 -16.05 7.38 -23.45
C TYR A 363 -17.57 7.48 -23.41
N SER A 364 -18.16 8.66 -23.62
CA SER A 364 -19.62 8.84 -23.57
C SER A 364 -20.38 8.05 -24.64
N ASN A 365 -19.69 7.67 -25.72
CA ASN A 365 -20.18 6.83 -26.82
C ASN A 365 -19.72 5.37 -26.69
N TYR A 366 -19.53 4.86 -25.47
CA TYR A 366 -19.06 3.50 -25.22
C TYR A 366 -19.95 2.43 -25.86
N ASP A 367 -21.26 2.67 -25.91
CA ASP A 367 -22.30 1.84 -26.51
C ASP A 367 -22.37 1.96 -28.03
N ALA A 368 -21.72 2.97 -28.61
CA ALA A 368 -21.60 3.21 -30.06
C ALA A 368 -20.24 2.76 -30.63
N ASN A 369 -19.68 1.66 -30.12
CA ASN A 369 -18.48 0.99 -30.65
C ASN A 369 -17.17 1.82 -30.54
N ASN A 370 -17.00 2.56 -29.44
CA ASN A 370 -15.78 3.31 -29.15
C ASN A 370 -14.55 2.35 -29.10
N PRO A 371 -13.55 2.52 -29.98
CA PRO A 371 -12.40 1.62 -30.08
C PRO A 371 -11.53 1.61 -28.82
N ASP A 372 -11.32 2.77 -28.22
CA ASP A 372 -10.46 2.93 -27.05
C ASP A 372 -11.09 2.27 -25.81
N PHE A 373 -12.40 2.50 -25.60
CA PHE A 373 -13.17 1.83 -24.56
C PHE A 373 -13.16 0.30 -24.73
N THR A 374 -13.34 -0.17 -25.96
CA THR A 374 -13.33 -1.62 -26.28
C THR A 374 -11.99 -2.25 -25.92
N ASN A 375 -10.88 -1.61 -26.32
CA ASN A 375 -9.53 -2.08 -26.02
C ASN A 375 -9.25 -2.11 -24.51
N ILE A 376 -9.60 -1.05 -23.77
CA ILE A 376 -9.43 -1.01 -22.31
C ILE A 376 -10.26 -2.10 -21.63
N ARG A 377 -11.54 -2.22 -22.00
CA ARG A 377 -12.45 -3.20 -21.41
C ARG A 377 -11.95 -4.62 -21.65
N GLN A 378 -11.58 -4.97 -22.87
CA GLN A 378 -11.06 -6.30 -23.18
C GLN A 378 -9.78 -6.59 -22.42
N TRP A 379 -8.84 -5.64 -22.39
CA TRP A 379 -7.59 -5.78 -21.65
C TRP A 379 -7.81 -5.99 -20.15
N LEU A 380 -8.68 -5.20 -19.52
CA LEU A 380 -9.03 -5.35 -18.11
C LEU A 380 -9.62 -6.74 -17.82
N TYR A 381 -10.64 -7.15 -18.58
CA TYR A 381 -11.34 -8.41 -18.33
C TYR A 381 -10.43 -9.62 -18.50
N ILE A 382 -9.66 -9.70 -19.60
CA ILE A 382 -8.78 -10.86 -19.84
C ILE A 382 -7.61 -10.87 -18.84
N SER A 383 -7.06 -9.70 -18.48
CA SER A 383 -5.96 -9.61 -17.50
C SER A 383 -6.41 -9.98 -16.09
N LEU A 384 -7.60 -9.53 -15.68
CA LEU A 384 -8.20 -9.88 -14.38
C LEU A 384 -8.58 -11.36 -14.33
N LEU A 385 -9.18 -11.91 -15.40
CA LEU A 385 -9.54 -13.33 -15.47
C LEU A 385 -8.32 -14.24 -15.38
N ASN A 386 -7.20 -13.87 -15.97
CA ASN A 386 -5.95 -14.63 -15.83
C ASN A 386 -5.22 -14.35 -14.49
N GLY A 387 -5.69 -13.37 -13.72
CA GLY A 387 -5.09 -12.94 -12.46
C GLY A 387 -3.72 -12.31 -12.64
N VAL A 388 -3.43 -11.65 -13.78
CA VAL A 388 -2.10 -11.09 -14.12
C VAL A 388 -1.52 -10.17 -13.02
N PHE A 389 -2.40 -9.53 -12.26
CA PHE A 389 -2.07 -8.62 -11.16
C PHE A 389 -2.17 -9.25 -9.76
N SER A 390 -2.39 -10.57 -9.69
CA SER A 390 -2.41 -11.37 -8.47
C SER A 390 -1.02 -11.97 -8.19
N ARG A 391 -0.75 -12.32 -6.94
CA ARG A 391 0.52 -12.98 -6.55
C ARG A 391 0.62 -14.38 -7.17
N GLY A 392 1.83 -14.82 -7.50
CA GLY A 392 2.11 -16.21 -7.90
C GLY A 392 1.87 -16.57 -9.37
N LYS A 393 1.69 -15.58 -10.27
CA LYS A 393 1.40 -15.81 -11.70
C LYS A 393 2.62 -15.80 -12.63
N GLY A 394 3.83 -15.82 -12.09
CA GLY A 394 5.09 -15.87 -12.87
C GLY A 394 5.82 -14.54 -13.01
N TRP A 395 5.26 -13.44 -12.49
CA TRP A 395 5.99 -12.18 -12.32
C TRP A 395 5.54 -11.42 -11.07
N ILE A 396 6.25 -10.35 -10.73
CA ILE A 396 5.93 -9.47 -9.61
C ILE A 396 5.19 -8.24 -10.18
N PRO A 397 3.86 -8.13 -10.01
CA PRO A 397 3.08 -7.08 -10.69
C PRO A 397 3.58 -5.66 -10.38
N TYR A 398 3.93 -5.38 -9.13
CA TYR A 398 4.38 -4.05 -8.69
C TYR A 398 5.82 -3.69 -9.10
N ILE A 399 6.61 -4.64 -9.61
CA ILE A 399 7.98 -4.40 -10.08
C ILE A 399 8.06 -4.61 -11.59
N THR A 400 8.08 -5.88 -12.01
CA THR A 400 8.27 -6.27 -13.40
C THR A 400 7.03 -5.94 -14.23
N GLY A 401 5.84 -6.00 -13.62
CA GLY A 401 4.58 -5.65 -14.28
C GLY A 401 4.49 -4.18 -14.62
N VAL A 402 4.58 -3.33 -13.59
CA VAL A 402 4.59 -1.87 -13.74
C VAL A 402 5.65 -1.41 -14.74
N ARG A 403 6.89 -1.90 -14.63
CA ARG A 403 7.94 -1.55 -15.59
C ARG A 403 7.56 -1.88 -17.04
N LYS A 404 7.19 -3.14 -17.32
CA LYS A 404 6.96 -3.59 -18.70
C LYS A 404 5.73 -2.93 -19.32
N ILE A 405 4.63 -2.85 -18.57
CA ILE A 405 3.38 -2.26 -19.05
C ILE A 405 3.55 -0.75 -19.26
N LEU A 406 4.17 -0.03 -18.32
CA LEU A 406 4.40 1.41 -18.45
C LEU A 406 5.33 1.74 -19.63
N ASN A 407 6.42 0.97 -19.81
CA ASN A 407 7.35 1.16 -20.93
C ASN A 407 6.69 0.99 -22.31
N THR A 408 5.63 0.19 -22.39
CA THR A 408 4.84 0.06 -23.61
C THR A 408 3.85 1.20 -23.72
N LEU A 409 3.05 1.46 -22.69
CA LEU A 409 2.03 2.53 -22.71
C LEU A 409 2.59 3.92 -22.97
N SER A 410 3.79 4.23 -22.49
CA SER A 410 4.41 5.54 -22.70
C SER A 410 4.67 5.87 -24.17
N LYS A 411 4.72 4.85 -25.04
CA LYS A 411 4.86 5.01 -26.50
C LYS A 411 3.55 5.29 -27.22
N TYR A 412 2.41 5.15 -26.54
CA TYR A 412 1.07 5.29 -27.07
C TYR A 412 0.30 6.48 -26.45
N LYS A 413 0.99 7.42 -25.80
CA LYS A 413 0.39 8.67 -25.31
C LYS A 413 -0.37 9.38 -26.45
N GLY A 414 -1.63 9.75 -26.20
CA GLY A 414 -2.49 10.39 -27.19
C GLY A 414 -3.10 9.46 -28.26
N ASN A 415 -2.72 8.18 -28.32
CA ASN A 415 -3.24 7.20 -29.27
C ASN A 415 -4.33 6.31 -28.63
N LEU A 416 -4.81 5.30 -29.38
CA LEU A 416 -5.69 4.26 -28.84
C LEU A 416 -4.94 3.37 -27.85
N PHE A 417 -5.67 2.84 -26.86
CA PHE A 417 -5.13 1.94 -25.85
C PHE A 417 -4.55 0.67 -26.50
N PRO A 418 -3.26 0.36 -26.29
CA PRO A 418 -2.55 -0.71 -27.00
C PRO A 418 -2.78 -2.08 -26.37
N ALA A 419 -4.02 -2.57 -26.38
CA ALA A 419 -4.40 -3.83 -25.73
C ALA A 419 -3.59 -5.01 -26.27
N GLU A 420 -3.39 -5.07 -27.59
CA GLU A 420 -2.67 -6.17 -28.26
C GLU A 420 -1.20 -6.23 -27.84
N GLU A 421 -0.53 -5.09 -27.82
CA GLU A 421 0.87 -5.02 -27.40
C GLU A 421 1.03 -5.35 -25.92
N LEU A 422 0.07 -4.97 -25.08
CA LEU A 422 0.08 -5.35 -23.67
C LEU A 422 -0.14 -6.85 -23.47
N PHE A 423 -1.00 -7.49 -24.25
CA PHE A 423 -1.14 -8.94 -24.21
C PHE A 423 0.10 -9.68 -24.73
N SER A 424 0.77 -9.17 -25.77
CA SER A 424 2.04 -9.74 -26.24
C SER A 424 3.14 -9.69 -25.17
N ILE A 425 3.12 -8.72 -24.26
CA ILE A 425 4.01 -8.71 -23.09
C ILE A 425 3.73 -9.92 -22.19
N TYR A 426 2.46 -10.30 -22.01
CA TYR A 426 2.11 -11.42 -21.17
C TYR A 426 2.51 -12.76 -21.79
N GLU A 427 2.30 -12.89 -23.11
CA GLU A 427 2.65 -14.08 -23.88
C GLU A 427 4.17 -14.30 -24.00
N SER A 428 4.94 -13.22 -24.11
CA SER A 428 6.41 -13.27 -24.20
C SER A 428 7.11 -13.42 -22.84
N HIS A 429 6.37 -13.35 -21.73
CA HIS A 429 6.89 -13.55 -20.39
C HIS A 429 6.41 -14.92 -19.86
N PRO A 430 7.12 -15.58 -18.93
CA PRO A 430 6.70 -16.89 -18.43
C PRO A 430 5.53 -16.75 -17.43
N LEU A 431 4.46 -16.10 -17.86
CA LEU A 431 3.20 -15.96 -17.14
C LEU A 431 2.29 -17.13 -17.49
N ILE A 432 1.49 -17.55 -16.51
CA ILE A 432 0.33 -18.42 -16.78
C ILE A 432 -0.77 -17.49 -17.32
N PHE A 433 -0.82 -17.34 -18.64
CA PHE A 433 -1.73 -16.43 -19.33
C PHE A 433 -2.27 -17.08 -20.59
N ASN A 434 -3.59 -17.00 -20.80
CA ASN A 434 -4.26 -17.46 -22.01
C ASN A 434 -5.32 -16.44 -22.42
N ARG A 435 -5.33 -16.07 -23.70
CA ARG A 435 -6.37 -15.22 -24.28
C ARG A 435 -7.67 -15.98 -24.53
N GLU A 436 -7.55 -17.24 -24.92
CA GLU A 436 -8.69 -18.07 -25.26
C GLU A 436 -9.48 -18.44 -23.99
N ILE A 437 -10.76 -18.08 -23.98
CA ILE A 437 -11.71 -18.47 -22.94
C ILE A 437 -12.23 -19.86 -23.30
N SER A 438 -11.57 -20.90 -22.80
CA SER A 438 -11.89 -22.30 -23.09
C SER A 438 -11.73 -23.20 -21.85
N GLU A 439 -12.38 -24.36 -21.86
CA GLU A 439 -12.37 -25.30 -20.72
C GLU A 439 -10.96 -25.67 -20.20
N PRO A 440 -9.93 -25.90 -21.05
CA PRO A 440 -8.59 -26.23 -20.57
C PRO A 440 -7.97 -25.15 -19.67
N ASN A 441 -8.39 -23.89 -19.83
CA ASN A 441 -7.84 -22.74 -19.13
C ASN A 441 -8.54 -22.43 -17.81
N LEU A 442 -9.68 -23.07 -17.53
CA LEU A 442 -10.54 -22.78 -16.39
C LEU A 442 -9.82 -22.95 -15.03
N ALA A 443 -8.88 -23.89 -14.94
CA ALA A 443 -8.06 -24.10 -13.74
C ALA A 443 -7.06 -22.96 -13.45
N ASN A 444 -6.75 -22.13 -14.46
CA ASN A 444 -5.78 -21.05 -14.36
C ASN A 444 -6.42 -19.69 -14.05
N TRP A 445 -7.74 -19.59 -14.09
CA TRP A 445 -8.43 -18.32 -13.89
C TRP A 445 -8.37 -17.84 -12.44
N ASP A 446 -8.41 -16.52 -12.27
CA ASP A 446 -8.64 -15.90 -10.97
C ASP A 446 -10.06 -16.22 -10.52
N MET A 447 -10.16 -17.07 -9.50
CA MET A 447 -11.42 -17.58 -8.98
C MET A 447 -12.35 -16.45 -8.53
N THR A 448 -11.82 -15.37 -7.98
CA THR A 448 -12.65 -14.28 -7.48
C THR A 448 -13.28 -13.51 -8.62
N PHE A 449 -12.51 -13.21 -9.66
CA PHE A 449 -13.04 -12.55 -10.85
C PHE A 449 -13.97 -13.48 -11.64
N ALA A 450 -13.66 -14.78 -11.75
CA ALA A 450 -14.54 -15.75 -12.39
C ALA A 450 -15.92 -15.81 -11.69
N PHE A 451 -15.96 -15.85 -10.35
CA PHE A 451 -17.23 -15.81 -9.62
C PHE A 451 -17.98 -14.48 -9.81
N TYR A 452 -17.26 -13.36 -9.87
CA TYR A 452 -17.87 -12.07 -10.18
C TYR A 452 -18.61 -12.10 -11.52
N LEU A 453 -18.01 -12.68 -12.56
CA LEU A 453 -18.64 -12.84 -13.87
C LEU A 453 -19.79 -13.85 -13.88
N MET A 454 -19.69 -14.93 -13.11
CA MET A 454 -20.73 -15.96 -13.02
C MET A 454 -22.00 -15.44 -12.34
N TYR A 455 -21.85 -14.75 -11.20
CA TYR A 455 -22.96 -14.42 -10.30
C TYR A 455 -23.45 -12.97 -10.38
N ASN A 456 -22.85 -12.15 -11.26
CA ASN A 456 -23.09 -10.71 -11.34
C ASN A 456 -22.69 -9.94 -10.06
N PRO A 457 -22.56 -8.59 -10.13
CA PRO A 457 -22.08 -7.75 -9.04
C PRO A 457 -22.61 -8.04 -7.63
N HIS A 458 -23.93 -8.22 -7.50
CA HIS A 458 -24.60 -8.37 -6.20
C HIS A 458 -24.54 -9.80 -5.65
N GLY A 459 -24.10 -10.77 -6.45
CA GLY A 459 -24.17 -12.19 -6.09
C GLY A 459 -23.01 -12.69 -5.20
N THR A 460 -21.93 -11.92 -5.05
CA THR A 460 -20.67 -12.40 -4.47
C THR A 460 -20.36 -11.92 -3.05
N ILE A 461 -20.97 -10.82 -2.59
CA ILE A 461 -20.64 -10.19 -1.31
C ILE A 461 -21.14 -11.05 -0.13
N GLY A 462 -20.27 -11.30 0.85
CA GLY A 462 -20.62 -12.00 2.10
C GLY A 462 -20.94 -13.50 1.95
N ARG A 463 -20.61 -14.11 0.80
CA ARG A 463 -20.86 -15.53 0.51
C ARG A 463 -19.65 -16.40 0.83
N ASP A 464 -19.90 -17.62 1.27
CA ASP A 464 -18.89 -18.67 1.41
C ASP A 464 -18.73 -19.43 0.08
N ILE A 465 -17.50 -19.88 -0.18
CA ILE A 465 -17.21 -20.85 -1.25
C ILE A 465 -17.52 -22.24 -0.73
N ASP A 466 -18.44 -22.94 -1.39
CA ASP A 466 -18.88 -24.28 -1.07
C ASP A 466 -18.53 -25.26 -2.19
N HIS A 467 -18.23 -26.51 -1.82
CA HIS A 467 -18.12 -27.62 -2.77
C HIS A 467 -19.51 -28.15 -3.09
N ILE A 468 -19.98 -28.01 -4.33
CA ILE A 468 -21.29 -28.51 -4.78
C ILE A 468 -21.45 -29.97 -4.38
N GLN A 469 -20.55 -30.84 -4.86
CA GLN A 469 -20.42 -32.18 -4.33
C GLN A 469 -19.45 -32.17 -3.13
N PRO A 470 -19.85 -32.71 -1.97
CA PRO A 470 -19.07 -32.60 -0.73
C PRO A 470 -17.66 -33.16 -0.85
N LYS A 471 -16.67 -32.35 -0.46
CA LYS A 471 -15.25 -32.75 -0.39
C LYS A 471 -15.05 -34.08 0.34
N SER A 472 -15.70 -34.29 1.49
CA SER A 472 -15.54 -35.49 2.31
C SER A 472 -15.94 -36.77 1.58
N LEU A 473 -17.05 -36.75 0.84
CA LEU A 473 -17.54 -37.88 0.06
C LEU A 473 -16.66 -38.15 -1.15
N LEU A 474 -16.25 -37.10 -1.86
CA LEU A 474 -15.34 -37.22 -3.01
C LEU A 474 -13.96 -37.78 -2.59
N GLN A 475 -13.47 -37.41 -1.40
CA GLN A 475 -12.24 -37.97 -0.85
C GLN A 475 -12.37 -39.47 -0.54
N GLN A 476 -13.51 -39.91 0.02
CA GLN A 476 -13.79 -41.32 0.26
C GLN A 476 -13.88 -42.11 -1.05
N ALA A 477 -14.40 -41.49 -2.11
CA ALA A 477 -14.45 -42.05 -3.46
C ALA A 477 -13.10 -41.98 -4.23
N ASN A 478 -11.99 -41.63 -3.56
CA ASN A 478 -10.65 -41.52 -4.15
C ASN A 478 -10.55 -40.55 -5.34
N ILE A 479 -11.40 -39.52 -5.39
CA ILE A 479 -11.32 -38.48 -6.43
C ILE A 479 -10.13 -37.56 -6.18
N SER A 480 -9.44 -37.16 -7.25
CA SER A 480 -8.24 -36.33 -7.14
C SER A 480 -8.53 -34.94 -6.59
N ALA A 481 -7.60 -34.42 -5.78
CA ALA A 481 -7.71 -33.08 -5.19
C ALA A 481 -7.92 -31.97 -6.24
N LYS A 482 -7.34 -32.11 -7.45
CA LYS A 482 -7.50 -31.16 -8.56
C LYS A 482 -8.96 -31.05 -9.02
N LYS A 483 -9.69 -32.18 -9.09
CA LYS A 483 -11.11 -32.20 -9.46
C LYS A 483 -12.00 -31.68 -8.33
N ILE A 484 -11.69 -32.09 -7.09
CA ILE A 484 -12.41 -31.62 -5.90
C ILE A 484 -12.31 -30.10 -5.75
N HIS A 485 -11.11 -29.56 -5.87
CA HIS A 485 -10.81 -28.14 -5.69
C HIS A 485 -10.80 -27.38 -7.02
N SER A 486 -11.90 -27.49 -7.78
CA SER A 486 -12.07 -26.85 -9.08
C SER A 486 -13.22 -25.86 -9.08
N LEU A 487 -13.12 -24.81 -9.90
CA LEU A 487 -14.23 -23.86 -10.12
C LEU A 487 -15.52 -24.58 -10.53
N SER A 488 -15.40 -25.65 -11.33
CA SER A 488 -16.51 -26.51 -11.76
C SER A 488 -17.14 -27.34 -10.64
N ASN A 489 -16.52 -27.46 -9.46
CA ASN A 489 -17.15 -28.02 -8.25
C ASN A 489 -17.46 -26.95 -7.19
N TYR A 490 -17.14 -25.68 -7.42
CA TYR A 490 -17.40 -24.62 -6.45
C TYR A 490 -18.67 -23.85 -6.75
N GLN A 491 -19.36 -23.40 -5.70
CA GLN A 491 -20.47 -22.46 -5.75
C GLN A 491 -20.39 -21.44 -4.61
N LEU A 492 -21.12 -20.33 -4.74
CA LEU A 492 -21.25 -19.33 -3.67
C LEU A 492 -22.57 -19.53 -2.93
N LEU A 493 -22.51 -19.71 -1.61
CA LEU A 493 -23.68 -19.84 -0.73
C LEU A 493 -23.62 -18.83 0.41
N ASP A 494 -24.76 -18.49 1.01
CA ASP A 494 -24.71 -17.75 2.27
C ASP A 494 -24.15 -18.64 3.40
N GLN A 495 -23.55 -18.00 4.40
CA GLN A 495 -22.86 -18.71 5.48
C GLN A 495 -23.79 -19.63 6.26
N GLY A 496 -25.05 -19.22 6.48
CA GLY A 496 -26.05 -20.02 7.20
C GLY A 496 -26.38 -21.31 6.43
N THR A 497 -26.74 -21.18 5.16
CA THR A 497 -27.05 -22.31 4.28
C THR A 497 -25.87 -23.25 4.17
N ASN A 498 -24.66 -22.73 3.93
CA ASN A 498 -23.47 -23.56 3.77
C ASN A 498 -23.15 -24.35 5.06
N ARG A 499 -23.06 -23.64 6.20
CA ARG A 499 -22.52 -24.21 7.46
C ARG A 499 -23.55 -25.01 8.25
N VAL A 500 -24.84 -24.73 8.09
CA VAL A 500 -25.91 -25.34 8.90
C VAL A 500 -26.80 -26.27 8.09
N ILE A 501 -27.20 -25.88 6.87
CA ILE A 501 -28.28 -26.57 6.13
C ILE A 501 -27.74 -27.59 5.12
N LYS A 502 -26.80 -27.17 4.25
CA LYS A 502 -26.23 -28.01 3.19
C LYS A 502 -25.18 -28.98 3.74
N ARG A 503 -24.16 -28.48 4.45
CA ARG A 503 -23.08 -29.29 5.03
C ARG A 503 -22.52 -30.30 4.00
N ALA A 504 -22.44 -31.57 4.37
CA ALA A 504 -21.94 -32.65 3.52
C ALA A 504 -23.04 -33.41 2.75
N LYS A 505 -24.17 -32.76 2.43
CA LYS A 505 -25.22 -33.38 1.59
C LYS A 505 -24.76 -33.49 0.13
N GLU A 506 -24.98 -34.66 -0.47
CA GLU A 506 -24.85 -34.88 -1.91
C GLU A 506 -25.79 -33.94 -2.69
N LEU A 507 -25.42 -33.56 -3.91
CA LEU A 507 -26.18 -32.60 -4.72
C LEU A 507 -27.63 -33.06 -4.97
N ASN A 508 -27.84 -34.32 -5.35
CA ASN A 508 -29.17 -34.90 -5.55
C ASN A 508 -30.05 -34.82 -4.29
N LYS A 509 -29.48 -35.09 -3.11
CA LYS A 509 -30.19 -34.99 -1.82
C LYS A 509 -30.43 -33.54 -1.40
N TRP A 510 -29.53 -32.63 -1.79
CA TRP A 510 -29.70 -31.21 -1.54
C TRP A 510 -30.89 -30.62 -2.30
N LEU A 511 -31.14 -31.12 -3.51
CA LEU A 511 -32.16 -30.61 -4.43
C LEU A 511 -33.49 -31.40 -4.42
N ALA A 512 -33.57 -32.53 -3.72
CA ALA A 512 -34.67 -33.50 -3.83
C ALA A 512 -36.07 -32.92 -3.56
N ASP A 513 -36.20 -32.02 -2.58
CA ASP A 513 -37.50 -31.51 -2.10
C ASP A 513 -37.85 -30.11 -2.66
N TRP A 514 -37.08 -29.62 -3.63
CA TRP A 514 -37.25 -28.27 -4.17
C TRP A 514 -38.40 -28.23 -5.17
N LYS A 515 -39.20 -27.15 -5.13
CA LYS A 515 -40.22 -26.93 -6.16
C LYS A 515 -39.56 -26.63 -7.49
N GLU A 516 -40.16 -27.07 -8.59
CA GLU A 516 -39.61 -26.94 -9.95
C GLU A 516 -39.13 -25.51 -10.29
N THR A 517 -39.91 -24.49 -9.92
CA THR A 517 -39.52 -23.08 -10.14
C THR A 517 -38.30 -22.66 -9.35
N GLU A 518 -38.20 -23.07 -8.08
CA GLU A 518 -37.07 -22.74 -7.19
C GLU A 518 -35.81 -23.51 -7.61
N LEU A 519 -35.99 -24.78 -7.99
CA LEU A 519 -34.95 -25.65 -8.52
C LEU A 519 -34.34 -25.05 -9.78
N ASN A 520 -35.16 -24.72 -10.78
CA ASN A 520 -34.68 -24.16 -12.05
C ASN A 520 -33.92 -22.85 -11.85
N GLN A 521 -34.41 -21.95 -10.99
CA GLN A 521 -33.71 -20.71 -10.64
C GLN A 521 -32.34 -20.97 -9.98
N TYR A 522 -32.27 -21.96 -9.10
CA TYR A 522 -31.01 -22.34 -8.45
C TYR A 522 -30.01 -22.93 -9.44
N LEU A 523 -30.47 -23.86 -10.29
CA LEU A 523 -29.64 -24.51 -11.29
C LEU A 523 -29.06 -23.49 -12.27
N GLU A 524 -29.88 -22.57 -12.78
CA GLU A 524 -29.45 -21.50 -13.67
C GLU A 524 -28.44 -20.56 -12.99
N LYS A 525 -28.74 -20.10 -11.76
CA LYS A 525 -27.87 -19.22 -11.00
C LYS A 525 -26.49 -19.81 -10.73
N HIS A 526 -26.42 -21.10 -10.41
CA HIS A 526 -25.18 -21.80 -10.06
C HIS A 526 -24.50 -22.50 -11.25
N LEU A 527 -25.08 -22.39 -12.45
CA LEU A 527 -24.64 -23.06 -13.68
C LEU A 527 -24.53 -24.57 -13.45
N ILE A 528 -25.57 -25.17 -12.87
CA ILE A 528 -25.67 -26.61 -12.60
C ILE A 528 -26.48 -27.25 -13.74
N PRO A 529 -26.00 -28.34 -14.37
CA PRO A 529 -26.74 -29.04 -15.41
C PRO A 529 -28.14 -29.48 -14.96
N GLN A 530 -29.13 -29.37 -15.82
CA GLN A 530 -30.53 -29.71 -15.48
C GLN A 530 -30.80 -31.22 -15.40
N ASP A 531 -29.96 -32.06 -16.01
CA ASP A 531 -30.12 -33.52 -15.98
C ASP A 531 -29.85 -34.07 -14.57
N PRO A 532 -30.87 -34.64 -13.88
CA PRO A 532 -30.70 -35.18 -12.53
C PRO A 532 -29.69 -36.33 -12.43
N ASN A 533 -29.42 -37.04 -13.53
CA ASN A 533 -28.40 -38.10 -13.54
C ASN A 533 -27.02 -37.52 -13.25
N LEU A 534 -26.73 -36.28 -13.68
CA LEU A 534 -25.46 -35.61 -13.42
C LEU A 534 -25.32 -35.15 -11.97
N TRP A 535 -26.37 -35.22 -11.13
CA TRP A 535 -26.28 -34.84 -9.73
C TRP A 535 -25.82 -35.97 -8.82
N LEU A 536 -25.69 -37.19 -9.37
CA LEU A 536 -25.21 -38.36 -8.64
C LEU A 536 -23.68 -38.32 -8.47
N LEU A 537 -23.19 -38.79 -7.32
CA LEU A 537 -21.76 -38.83 -7.02
C LEU A 537 -20.97 -39.67 -8.05
N ASP A 538 -21.57 -40.78 -8.52
CA ASP A 538 -20.97 -41.68 -9.51
C ASP A 538 -20.75 -41.02 -10.87
N ASN A 539 -21.52 -39.97 -11.18
CA ASN A 539 -21.44 -39.21 -12.43
C ASN A 539 -20.63 -37.90 -12.28
N PHE A 540 -19.83 -37.76 -11.22
CA PHE A 540 -19.11 -36.52 -10.92
C PHE A 540 -18.21 -36.02 -12.06
N ASP A 541 -17.57 -36.91 -12.81
CA ASP A 541 -16.73 -36.51 -13.95
C ASP A 541 -17.54 -35.93 -15.11
N ALA A 542 -18.69 -36.52 -15.43
CA ALA A 542 -19.62 -35.99 -16.43
C ALA A 542 -20.22 -34.65 -15.99
N PHE A 543 -20.58 -34.55 -14.70
CA PHE A 543 -21.02 -33.30 -14.08
C PHE A 543 -20.00 -32.17 -14.25
N LEU A 544 -18.73 -32.42 -13.91
CA LEU A 544 -17.67 -31.43 -14.05
C LEU A 544 -17.50 -30.98 -15.50
N SER A 545 -17.57 -31.90 -16.47
CA SER A 545 -17.44 -31.56 -17.89
C SER A 545 -18.58 -30.65 -18.36
N GLU A 546 -19.84 -31.02 -18.11
CA GLU A 546 -20.99 -30.22 -18.53
C GLU A 546 -21.03 -28.86 -17.85
N ARG A 547 -20.75 -28.81 -16.53
CA ARG A 547 -20.68 -27.53 -15.81
C ARG A 547 -19.53 -26.65 -16.29
N SER A 548 -18.39 -27.23 -16.69
CA SER A 548 -17.27 -26.45 -17.23
C SER A 548 -17.65 -25.74 -18.52
N LYS A 549 -18.38 -26.40 -19.43
CA LYS A 549 -18.94 -25.79 -20.65
C LYS A 549 -19.84 -24.61 -20.33
N MET A 550 -20.80 -24.80 -19.43
CA MET A 550 -21.73 -23.74 -19.01
C MET A 550 -21.00 -22.53 -18.40
N ILE A 551 -19.95 -22.76 -17.59
CA ILE A 551 -19.12 -21.68 -17.03
C ILE A 551 -18.38 -20.92 -18.14
N VAL A 552 -17.77 -21.64 -19.08
CA VAL A 552 -17.04 -21.04 -20.21
C VAL A 552 -17.99 -20.19 -21.05
N GLU A 553 -19.15 -20.71 -21.43
CA GLU A 553 -20.17 -19.99 -22.19
C GLU A 553 -20.61 -18.71 -21.46
N LYS A 554 -20.86 -18.80 -20.15
CA LYS A 554 -21.25 -17.63 -19.34
C LYS A 554 -20.17 -16.55 -19.33
N ILE A 555 -18.90 -16.93 -19.21
CA ILE A 555 -17.77 -15.99 -19.20
C ILE A 555 -17.53 -15.41 -20.59
N GLN A 556 -17.65 -16.20 -21.66
CA GLN A 556 -17.57 -15.71 -23.04
C GLN A 556 -18.65 -14.66 -23.34
N GLN A 557 -19.87 -14.84 -22.83
CA GLN A 557 -20.94 -13.83 -22.97
C GLN A 557 -20.63 -12.52 -22.22
N ALA A 558 -19.86 -12.59 -21.13
CA ALA A 558 -19.50 -11.41 -20.33
C ALA A 558 -18.33 -10.60 -20.91
N ILE A 559 -17.46 -11.23 -21.73
CA ILE A 559 -16.23 -10.62 -22.27
C ILE A 559 -16.38 -10.34 -23.78
N PRO A 560 -16.26 -9.08 -24.25
CA PRO A 560 -16.34 -8.77 -25.68
C PRO A 560 -15.14 -9.35 -26.47
N THR A 561 -15.39 -9.73 -27.72
CA THR A 561 -14.56 -10.73 -28.44
C THR A 561 -13.42 -10.18 -29.31
N VAL A 562 -13.32 -8.87 -29.62
CA VAL A 562 -12.27 -8.36 -30.55
C VAL A 562 -11.80 -6.94 -30.21
N SER A 563 -10.49 -6.75 -30.17
CA SER A 563 -9.74 -5.47 -30.05
C SER A 563 -9.66 -4.76 -31.40
N LYS A 564 -9.45 -3.44 -31.42
CA LYS A 564 -9.19 -2.67 -32.66
C LYS A 564 -7.73 -2.20 -32.70
N GLU A 565 -7.12 -2.19 -33.89
CA GLU A 565 -5.70 -1.84 -34.09
C GLU A 565 -5.33 -0.45 -33.54
N SER A 566 -4.19 -0.36 -32.85
CA SER A 566 -3.58 0.89 -32.37
C SER A 566 -2.31 1.22 -33.15
N HIS A 567 -2.19 2.43 -33.68
CA HIS A 567 -0.99 2.89 -34.38
C HIS A 567 0.00 3.57 -33.41
N LYS A 568 1.30 3.36 -33.64
CA LYS A 568 2.41 3.97 -32.86
C LYS A 568 2.65 5.41 -33.27
N THR A 569 2.97 6.28 -32.32
CA THR A 569 3.62 7.57 -32.60
C THR A 569 5.11 7.35 -32.87
N GLU A 570 5.59 7.75 -34.05
CA GLU A 570 7.02 7.80 -34.36
C GLU A 570 7.68 8.95 -33.58
N SER A 571 8.56 8.62 -32.62
CA SER A 571 9.52 9.57 -32.06
C SER A 571 10.92 9.22 -32.53
N ILE A 572 11.54 10.18 -33.23
CA ILE A 572 12.87 10.13 -33.86
C ILE A 572 13.96 9.93 -32.80
N HIS A 573 14.70 8.81 -32.90
CA HIS A 573 16.16 8.75 -32.75
C HIS A 573 16.71 7.42 -33.32
N PRO A 574 17.93 7.42 -33.91
CA PRO A 574 18.36 6.40 -34.86
C PRO A 574 18.68 5.06 -34.18
N GLN A 575 18.12 3.99 -34.74
CA GLN A 575 18.44 2.61 -34.42
C GLN A 575 19.80 2.22 -35.02
N VAL A 576 20.61 1.53 -34.23
CA VAL A 576 21.51 0.49 -34.76
C VAL A 576 20.83 -0.83 -34.42
N GLU A 577 20.27 -1.48 -35.44
CA GLU A 577 19.71 -2.83 -35.32
C GLU A 577 20.82 -3.82 -34.97
N LYS A 578 20.58 -4.69 -33.98
CA LYS A 578 21.27 -5.96 -33.82
C LYS A 578 20.26 -7.11 -33.89
N PRO A 579 20.65 -8.30 -34.40
CA PRO A 579 19.71 -9.33 -34.80
C PRO A 579 19.02 -9.98 -33.61
N THR A 580 17.72 -10.23 -33.76
CA THR A 580 16.89 -11.03 -32.84
C THR A 580 17.30 -12.49 -32.85
N VAL A 581 17.66 -13.04 -31.68
CA VAL A 581 17.74 -14.48 -31.42
C VAL A 581 16.68 -14.85 -30.38
N ASN A 582 15.92 -15.92 -30.64
CA ASN A 582 14.86 -16.46 -29.78
C ASN A 582 15.44 -16.99 -28.45
N MET A 583 14.83 -16.61 -27.31
CA MET A 583 15.44 -16.86 -25.98
C MET A 583 14.50 -17.56 -24.99
N SER A 584 14.41 -18.90 -25.04
CA SER A 584 13.79 -19.76 -24.02
C SER A 584 14.75 -20.88 -23.58
N GLY A 585 15.80 -20.54 -22.83
CA GLY A 585 16.77 -21.53 -22.34
C GLY A 585 16.65 -21.64 -20.83
N ALA A 586 16.08 -22.73 -20.30
CA ALA A 586 16.27 -23.11 -18.90
C ALA A 586 15.83 -24.53 -18.57
N ALA A 587 14.62 -24.89 -19.01
CA ALA A 587 14.00 -26.16 -18.67
C ALA A 587 14.42 -27.33 -19.58
N GLN A 588 15.29 -27.08 -20.58
CA GLN A 588 15.63 -28.05 -21.64
C GLN A 588 17.11 -28.51 -21.66
N LEU A 589 17.98 -28.02 -20.77
CA LEU A 589 19.40 -28.43 -20.76
C LEU A 589 19.65 -29.75 -20.02
N THR A 590 20.44 -30.63 -20.64
CA THR A 590 20.88 -31.91 -20.06
C THR A 590 21.91 -31.71 -18.94
N LYS A 591 22.14 -32.74 -18.11
CA LYS A 591 23.07 -32.68 -16.95
C LYS A 591 24.52 -32.34 -17.36
N SER A 592 24.92 -32.63 -18.59
CA SER A 592 26.23 -32.31 -19.17
C SER A 592 26.37 -30.87 -19.68
N GLN A 593 25.25 -30.13 -19.79
CA GLN A 593 25.18 -28.73 -20.26
C GLN A 593 25.07 -27.72 -19.11
N ARG A 594 25.33 -28.13 -17.86
CA ARG A 594 25.25 -27.30 -16.65
C ARG A 594 26.58 -26.61 -16.29
N ASP A 595 27.42 -26.34 -17.28
CA ASP A 595 28.66 -25.60 -17.13
C ASP A 595 28.47 -24.18 -17.71
N PRO A 596 28.30 -23.14 -16.86
CA PRO A 596 28.05 -21.77 -17.30
C PRO A 596 29.16 -21.20 -18.18
N GLU A 597 30.41 -21.57 -17.91
CA GLU A 597 31.56 -21.04 -18.66
C GLU A 597 31.68 -21.70 -20.02
N LYS A 598 31.46 -23.03 -20.08
CA LYS A 598 31.45 -23.76 -21.35
C LYS A 598 30.35 -23.26 -22.28
N TRP A 599 29.13 -23.10 -21.75
CA TRP A 599 27.99 -22.60 -22.52
C TRP A 599 28.25 -21.18 -23.06
N LEU A 600 28.73 -20.26 -22.22
CA LEU A 600 29.08 -18.91 -22.67
C LEU A 600 30.19 -18.89 -23.70
N SER A 601 31.21 -19.74 -23.52
CA SER A 601 32.32 -19.81 -24.46
C SER A 601 31.84 -20.24 -25.84
N GLU A 602 30.96 -21.24 -25.92
CA GLU A 602 30.34 -21.68 -27.17
C GLU A 602 29.51 -20.57 -27.83
N VAL A 603 28.76 -19.78 -27.03
CA VAL A 603 27.99 -18.63 -27.52
C VAL A 603 28.91 -17.48 -27.97
N ALA A 604 29.98 -17.18 -27.23
CA ALA A 604 30.95 -16.15 -27.59
C ALA A 604 31.74 -16.51 -28.85
N ASP A 605 32.06 -17.79 -29.04
CA ASP A 605 32.67 -18.30 -30.28
C ASP A 605 31.75 -18.07 -31.49
N GLN A 606 30.43 -18.29 -31.34
CA GLN A 606 29.44 -18.00 -32.39
C GLN A 606 29.31 -16.51 -32.71
N ASN A 607 29.67 -15.63 -31.76
CA ASN A 607 29.63 -14.17 -31.92
C ASN A 607 31.00 -13.56 -32.28
N GLY A 608 32.04 -14.39 -32.50
CA GLY A 608 33.36 -13.94 -32.95
C GLY A 608 34.25 -13.30 -31.87
N CYS A 609 33.91 -13.44 -30.59
CA CYS A 609 34.64 -12.84 -29.45
C CYS A 609 35.12 -13.88 -28.41
N GLY A 610 35.14 -15.17 -28.79
CA GLY A 610 35.40 -16.26 -27.85
C GLY A 610 36.80 -16.27 -27.25
N HIS A 611 37.81 -15.76 -27.96
CA HIS A 611 39.18 -15.67 -27.46
C HIS A 611 39.28 -14.66 -26.30
N GLU A 612 38.73 -13.47 -26.49
CA GLU A 612 38.69 -12.39 -25.51
C GLU A 612 37.84 -12.78 -24.30
N PHE A 613 36.70 -13.42 -24.55
CA PHE A 613 35.84 -13.94 -23.50
C PHE A 613 36.58 -14.93 -22.59
N ARG A 614 37.34 -15.89 -23.16
CA ARG A 614 38.13 -16.85 -22.39
C ARG A 614 39.22 -16.17 -21.54
N GLN A 615 39.81 -15.07 -22.00
CA GLN A 615 40.76 -14.30 -21.19
C GLN A 615 40.10 -13.68 -19.95
N ILE A 616 38.90 -13.12 -20.11
CA ILE A 616 38.11 -12.56 -19.01
C ILE A 616 37.75 -13.65 -17.98
N VAL A 617 37.26 -14.80 -18.44
CA VAL A 617 36.93 -15.94 -17.56
C VAL A 617 38.19 -16.45 -16.82
N GLY A 618 39.32 -16.54 -17.52
CA GLY A 618 40.60 -16.92 -16.93
C GLY A 618 41.03 -15.97 -15.80
N ALA A 619 40.89 -14.66 -15.99
CA ALA A 619 41.19 -13.67 -14.97
C ALA A 619 40.24 -13.73 -13.77
N MET A 620 38.94 -13.94 -14.01
CA MET A 620 37.98 -14.12 -12.93
C MET A 620 38.33 -15.34 -12.05
N ARG A 621 38.75 -16.44 -12.66
CA ARG A 621 39.23 -17.62 -11.93
C ARG A 621 40.53 -17.34 -11.17
N SER A 622 41.48 -16.61 -11.75
CA SER A 622 42.75 -16.30 -11.08
C SER A 622 42.56 -15.45 -9.81
N VAL A 623 41.46 -14.70 -9.73
CA VAL A 623 41.11 -13.89 -8.55
C VAL A 623 40.10 -14.57 -7.61
N GLY A 624 39.83 -15.87 -7.81
CA GLY A 624 38.98 -16.69 -6.93
C GLY A 624 37.47 -16.53 -7.15
N LEU A 625 37.04 -16.04 -8.32
CA LEU A 625 35.64 -15.94 -8.70
C LEU A 625 35.23 -17.07 -9.65
N TYR A 626 33.99 -17.53 -9.48
CA TYR A 626 33.43 -18.66 -10.22
C TYR A 626 32.14 -18.27 -10.91
N ALA A 627 31.99 -18.70 -12.16
CA ALA A 627 30.85 -18.36 -12.98
C ALA A 627 29.59 -19.16 -12.58
N ARG A 628 28.43 -18.49 -12.61
CA ARG A 628 27.09 -19.06 -12.35
C ARG A 628 26.03 -18.37 -13.19
N PHE A 629 25.00 -19.11 -13.61
CA PHE A 629 23.86 -18.54 -14.31
C PHE A 629 23.06 -17.58 -13.42
N GLN A 630 22.76 -16.39 -13.95
CA GLN A 630 21.75 -15.50 -13.38
C GLN A 630 20.35 -15.95 -13.82
N ASN A 631 19.31 -15.58 -13.07
CA ASN A 631 17.91 -16.01 -13.29
C ASN A 631 17.34 -15.77 -14.70
N ASN A 632 18.06 -15.07 -15.59
CA ASN A 632 17.87 -15.05 -17.05
C ASN A 632 19.16 -15.54 -17.73
N TRP A 633 19.05 -16.55 -18.60
CA TRP A 633 20.13 -17.43 -19.06
C TRP A 633 21.04 -16.83 -20.14
N TRP A 634 21.31 -15.53 -20.07
CA TRP A 634 22.09 -14.77 -21.06
C TRP A 634 23.22 -13.96 -20.43
N ILE A 635 23.24 -13.92 -19.09
CA ILE A 635 24.23 -13.21 -18.29
C ILE A 635 24.76 -14.21 -17.27
N VAL A 636 26.08 -14.29 -17.18
CA VAL A 636 26.73 -15.12 -16.18
C VAL A 636 27.42 -14.26 -15.14
N MET A 637 27.08 -14.55 -13.90
CA MET A 637 27.60 -13.89 -12.72
C MET A 637 28.88 -14.56 -12.26
N PHE A 638 29.89 -13.79 -11.92
CA PHE A 638 31.08 -14.26 -11.24
C PHE A 638 30.97 -13.95 -9.74
N THR A 639 31.03 -15.01 -8.94
CA THR A 639 30.78 -14.98 -7.49
C THR A 639 31.94 -15.60 -6.71
N PRO A 640 32.25 -15.13 -5.49
CA PRO A 640 33.18 -15.82 -4.61
C PRO A 640 32.64 -17.20 -4.21
N GLN A 641 33.53 -18.18 -4.05
CA GLN A 641 33.14 -19.58 -3.77
C GLN A 641 32.25 -19.77 -2.53
N LYS A 642 32.48 -18.95 -1.49
CA LYS A 642 31.80 -19.00 -0.19
C LYS A 642 30.51 -18.16 -0.11
N ASN A 643 30.24 -17.27 -1.07
CA ASN A 643 29.11 -16.34 -1.00
C ASN A 643 28.31 -16.30 -2.30
N ARG A 644 27.52 -17.36 -2.53
CA ARG A 644 26.88 -17.69 -3.81
C ARG A 644 25.77 -16.71 -4.26
N ASN A 645 25.30 -15.84 -3.38
CA ASN A 645 24.20 -14.91 -3.65
C ASN A 645 24.66 -13.48 -3.97
N HIS A 646 25.97 -13.22 -3.97
CA HIS A 646 26.53 -11.88 -4.20
C HIS A 646 27.41 -11.86 -5.46
N SER A 647 26.79 -11.55 -6.60
CA SER A 647 27.49 -11.29 -7.86
C SER A 647 28.36 -10.04 -7.74
N LEU A 648 29.64 -10.16 -8.08
CA LEU A 648 30.56 -9.03 -8.18
C LEU A 648 30.67 -8.52 -9.62
N PHE A 649 30.55 -9.43 -10.59
CA PHE A 649 30.60 -9.15 -12.02
C PHE A 649 29.55 -9.95 -12.78
N GLU A 650 29.05 -9.38 -13.85
CA GLU A 650 28.19 -10.02 -14.82
C GLU A 650 28.78 -9.83 -16.21
N VAL A 651 28.88 -10.91 -16.99
CA VAL A 651 29.40 -10.86 -18.36
C VAL A 651 28.35 -11.41 -19.32
N GLY A 652 28.05 -10.61 -20.33
CA GLY A 652 27.20 -10.98 -21.47
C GLY A 652 28.01 -11.54 -22.63
N ALA A 653 27.30 -12.16 -23.59
CA ALA A 653 27.91 -12.80 -24.77
C ALA A 653 28.59 -11.82 -25.76
N ASP A 654 28.36 -10.52 -25.62
CA ASP A 654 28.86 -9.45 -26.49
C ASP A 654 30.01 -8.63 -25.86
N LEU A 655 30.69 -9.19 -24.84
CA LEU A 655 31.68 -8.49 -24.00
C LEU A 655 31.10 -7.32 -23.20
N MET A 656 29.77 -7.26 -23.02
CA MET A 656 29.16 -6.38 -22.02
C MET A 656 29.51 -6.86 -20.63
N ILE A 657 30.17 -5.99 -19.86
CA ILE A 657 30.51 -6.29 -18.47
C ILE A 657 29.77 -5.33 -17.55
N TRP A 658 28.99 -5.88 -16.63
CA TRP A 658 28.39 -5.14 -15.53
C TRP A 658 29.16 -5.40 -14.26
N ILE A 659 29.60 -4.30 -13.64
CA ILE A 659 30.49 -4.31 -12.49
C ILE A 659 29.76 -3.60 -11.35
N TYR A 660 29.61 -4.26 -10.22
CA TYR A 660 28.97 -3.68 -9.05
C TYR A 660 30.04 -3.05 -8.15
N SER A 661 30.41 -1.79 -8.42
CA SER A 661 31.51 -1.08 -7.75
C SER A 661 31.41 -1.09 -6.23
N ASN A 662 30.20 -0.91 -5.69
CA ASN A 662 29.92 -0.98 -4.25
C ASN A 662 30.15 -2.38 -3.68
N LYS A 663 29.76 -3.43 -4.41
CA LYS A 663 29.95 -4.82 -3.97
C LYS A 663 31.41 -5.23 -4.01
N ILE A 664 32.17 -4.78 -5.02
CA ILE A 664 33.61 -5.03 -5.12
C ILE A 664 34.37 -4.26 -4.04
N ALA A 665 34.05 -2.98 -3.82
CA ALA A 665 34.61 -2.16 -2.75
C ALA A 665 34.40 -2.82 -1.38
N ASN A 666 33.18 -3.26 -1.09
CA ASN A 666 32.86 -3.99 0.14
C ASN A 666 33.57 -5.35 0.22
N TYR A 667 33.76 -6.04 -0.90
CA TYR A 667 34.44 -7.34 -0.92
C TYR A 667 35.95 -7.22 -0.70
N LEU A 668 36.57 -6.14 -1.18
CA LEU A 668 38.01 -5.86 -1.08
C LEU A 668 38.37 -4.98 0.12
N ASP A 669 37.38 -4.55 0.91
CA ASP A 669 37.55 -3.56 1.99
C ASP A 669 38.34 -2.33 1.53
N SER A 670 37.94 -1.78 0.38
CA SER A 670 38.65 -0.69 -0.31
C SER A 670 37.69 0.48 -0.61
N PRO A 671 38.16 1.74 -0.62
CA PRO A 671 37.34 2.88 -1.03
C PRO A 671 36.75 2.69 -2.43
N ILE A 672 35.46 2.99 -2.60
CA ILE A 672 34.76 2.82 -3.88
C ILE A 672 35.40 3.62 -5.02
N GLU A 673 36.03 4.76 -4.71
CA GLU A 673 36.69 5.62 -5.70
C GLU A 673 37.98 4.99 -6.27
N ASP A 674 38.65 4.12 -5.52
CA ASP A 674 39.84 3.41 -6.00
C ASP A 674 39.48 2.23 -6.90
N VAL A 675 38.36 1.57 -6.60
CA VAL A 675 37.74 0.61 -7.53
C VAL A 675 37.32 1.32 -8.82
N LYS A 676 36.77 2.54 -8.70
CA LYS A 676 36.30 3.32 -9.86
C LYS A 676 37.39 3.80 -10.81
N LYS A 677 38.60 4.02 -10.31
CA LYS A 677 39.74 4.45 -11.14
C LYS A 677 40.36 3.32 -11.96
N LYS A 678 40.16 2.07 -11.54
CA LYS A 678 40.86 0.90 -12.12
C LYS A 678 40.02 0.11 -13.11
N LEU A 679 38.69 0.11 -13.00
CA LEU A 679 37.81 -0.67 -13.87
C LEU A 679 36.75 0.25 -14.51
N ASP A 680 36.44 0.01 -15.78
CA ASP A 680 35.33 0.68 -16.46
C ASP A 680 33.98 0.01 -16.14
N PHE A 681 32.96 0.81 -15.84
CA PHE A 681 31.64 0.32 -15.40
C PHE A 681 30.61 0.37 -16.51
N GLY A 682 29.87 -0.74 -16.69
CA GLY A 682 28.60 -0.74 -17.41
C GLY A 682 28.71 -0.43 -18.90
N LYS A 683 29.83 -0.78 -19.54
CA LYS A 683 30.09 -0.54 -20.96
C LYS A 683 30.49 -1.85 -21.66
N GLN A 684 30.26 -1.89 -22.97
CA GLN A 684 30.77 -2.94 -23.84
C GLN A 684 32.30 -2.76 -23.98
N LEU A 685 33.08 -3.81 -23.74
CA LEU A 685 34.52 -3.76 -24.01
C LEU A 685 34.79 -4.06 -25.49
N ASP A 686 35.59 -3.22 -26.12
CA ASP A 686 36.18 -3.52 -27.43
C ASP A 686 37.24 -4.62 -27.24
N PRO A 687 37.29 -5.66 -28.10
CA PRO A 687 38.29 -6.72 -28.06
C PRO A 687 39.74 -6.24 -27.83
N LYS A 688 40.11 -5.08 -28.39
CA LYS A 688 41.47 -4.52 -28.24
C LYS A 688 41.80 -4.06 -26.82
N ASP A 689 40.79 -3.73 -26.02
CA ASP A 689 40.92 -3.18 -24.66
C ASP A 689 40.89 -4.29 -23.60
N VAL A 690 40.51 -5.52 -23.99
CA VAL A 690 40.38 -6.67 -23.09
C VAL A 690 41.68 -7.02 -22.36
N PRO A 691 42.87 -7.05 -22.99
CA PRO A 691 44.11 -7.34 -22.27
C PRO A 691 44.40 -6.35 -21.14
N GLN A 692 44.22 -5.04 -21.39
CA GLN A 692 44.43 -4.01 -20.39
C GLN A 692 43.40 -4.10 -19.26
N TRP A 693 42.16 -4.40 -19.60
CA TRP A 693 41.08 -4.57 -18.63
C TRP A 693 41.32 -5.78 -17.71
N VAL A 694 41.78 -6.90 -18.26
CA VAL A 694 42.19 -8.11 -17.55
C VAL A 694 43.32 -7.82 -16.56
N GLU A 695 44.34 -7.06 -16.99
CA GLU A 695 45.46 -6.64 -16.13
C GLU A 695 44.98 -5.77 -14.96
N ASN A 696 44.10 -4.80 -15.23
CA ASN A 696 43.53 -3.93 -14.20
C ASN A 696 42.70 -4.71 -13.17
N LEU A 697 41.92 -5.69 -13.62
CA LEU A 697 41.13 -6.57 -12.76
C LEU A 697 42.04 -7.40 -11.85
N GLN A 698 43.08 -8.02 -12.41
CA GLN A 698 44.05 -8.81 -11.64
C GLN A 698 44.80 -7.93 -10.64
N GLY A 699 45.22 -6.72 -11.04
CA GLY A 699 45.87 -5.74 -10.17
C GLY A 699 44.97 -5.18 -9.07
N LEU A 700 43.64 -5.17 -9.27
CA LEU A 700 42.70 -4.78 -8.23
C LEU A 700 42.57 -5.88 -7.17
N PHE A 701 42.49 -7.14 -7.57
CA PHE A 701 42.28 -8.28 -6.65
C PHE A 701 43.57 -8.90 -6.09
N SER A 702 44.75 -8.56 -6.64
CA SER A 702 46.05 -8.97 -6.10
C SER A 702 46.42 -8.26 -4.79
N THR A 703 45.72 -7.18 -4.43
CA THR A 703 45.84 -6.52 -3.12
C THR A 703 45.32 -7.35 -1.95
N LYS A 704 44.78 -8.55 -2.24
CA LYS A 704 44.12 -9.45 -1.27
C LYS A 704 44.91 -10.71 -0.90
N THR A 705 46.23 -10.77 -1.16
CA THR A 705 47.11 -11.81 -0.61
C THR A 705 47.64 -11.45 0.76
#